data_AF-A0A9W3HP63-F1
#
_entry.id   AF-A0A9W3HP63-F1
#
_cell.length_a   1.000
_cell.length_b   1.000
_cell.length_c   1.000
_cell.angle_alpha   90.00
_cell.angle_beta   90.00
_cell.angle_gamma   90.00
#
_symmetry.space_group_name_H-M   'P 1'
#
loop_
_entity.id
_entity.type
_entity.pdbx_description
1 polymer ?
#
loop_
_entity_poly.entity_id
_entity_poly.type
_entity_poly.pdbx_seq_one_letter_code
_entity_poly.pdbx_strand_id
1 'polypeptide(L)'
;MSKRLRSSEVCADCSGPDPSWASVNRGTFICDECCSVHRSLGRHISQVRHLKHTPWPPTLLQMVETLYNNGANSIWEHSLLDPASIMSGRRKANPQDKVHPNKAEFIRAKYQMLAFVHRLPCRDDDSVTAKDLSKQLHSSVRTGNLETCLRLLSLGAQANFFHPEKGNTPLHVASKAGQILQAELLAVYGADPGTQDASGKTPVDYARQGGHHELAERLVEIQYELTDRLAFYLCGRKPDHKNGQHFIIPQMADSSLDLSELAKAAKKKLQSLSNHLFEELAMDVYDEVDRRETDAVWLATQNHSTLVTETTVVPFLPVNPEYSSTRNQGRQKLARFNAHEFATLVIDILSDAKRRQQGSPLSGSKDNVELILKTVNNQHSIENQDNEQPDYDSVASDEDTDLEAAASKANRQKSLDSDLSDGPVTVQEFMEVKNALVASEAKIQQLMKVNNNLSDELRIMQKKIGRSALVTSSSSLPSFPSTLSWSRDESTRRASRLEKQNSTPESDYDNTPNDRDPDDLGSSRKGRQRSMVWQGDGSVPDPAEPHAAPSPVLPSTEDVIRKTEQITKNIQELLRAAQENKHDSYIPCSERIHTAVTEMAALFPKKPKSDMVRTSLRLLTSSAYRLQSECKKTLPGDPGPPTDIQLVTQQVIQCAYDIAKAAKQLVTITTKENN
;
A
#
# COMPACT_ATOMS: atom_id res chain seq x y z
N MET A 1 -10.82 -28.45 42.29
CA MET A 1 -11.31 -28.66 40.92
C MET A 1 -10.78 -27.52 40.06
N SER A 2 -9.78 -27.78 39.22
CA SER A 2 -9.21 -26.76 38.33
C SER A 2 -10.27 -26.42 37.27
N LYS A 3 -10.78 -25.18 37.27
CA LYS A 3 -11.63 -24.70 36.19
C LYS A 3 -10.78 -24.74 34.92
N ARG A 4 -11.07 -25.65 33.98
CA ARG A 4 -10.53 -25.55 32.62
C ARG A 4 -10.92 -24.16 32.13
N LEU A 5 -9.94 -23.28 31.93
CA LEU A 5 -10.15 -21.96 31.34
C LEU A 5 -10.84 -22.17 29.99
N ARG A 6 -11.79 -21.29 29.66
CA ARG A 6 -12.43 -21.33 28.33
C ARG A 6 -11.36 -21.00 27.29
N SER A 7 -11.43 -21.59 26.10
CA SER A 7 -10.43 -21.34 25.05
C SER A 7 -10.22 -19.84 24.84
N SER A 8 -11.30 -19.05 24.82
CA SER A 8 -11.29 -17.60 24.69
C SER A 8 -10.44 -16.81 25.70
N GLU A 9 -10.10 -17.39 26.84
CA GLU A 9 -9.34 -16.72 27.92
C GLU A 9 -7.82 -16.88 27.76
N VAL A 10 -7.38 -17.68 26.79
CA VAL A 10 -5.96 -17.97 26.57
C VAL A 10 -5.58 -17.80 25.10
N CYS A 11 -4.33 -17.45 24.85
CA CYS A 11 -3.71 -17.39 23.53
C CYS A 11 -3.59 -18.80 22.95
N ALA A 12 -4.05 -18.95 21.70
CA ALA A 12 -4.06 -20.22 20.99
C ALA A 12 -2.66 -20.81 20.77
N ASP A 13 -1.60 -20.00 20.78
CA ASP A 13 -0.25 -20.43 20.39
C ASP A 13 0.70 -20.65 21.57
N CYS A 14 0.61 -19.80 22.60
CA CYS A 14 1.49 -19.90 23.78
C CYS A 14 0.75 -20.16 25.09
N SER A 15 -0.59 -20.24 25.07
CA SER A 15 -1.44 -20.37 26.26
C SER A 15 -1.34 -19.20 27.26
N GLY A 16 -0.78 -18.06 26.84
CA GLY A 16 -0.76 -16.84 27.65
C GLY A 16 -2.17 -16.29 27.89
N PRO A 17 -2.45 -15.67 29.05
CA PRO A 17 -3.79 -15.19 29.37
C PRO A 17 -4.20 -13.99 28.52
N ASP A 18 -5.51 -13.73 28.46
CA ASP A 18 -6.13 -12.50 27.95
C ASP A 18 -5.63 -12.07 26.55
N PRO A 19 -5.84 -12.90 25.51
CA PRO A 19 -5.46 -12.53 24.16
C PRO A 19 -6.20 -11.26 23.69
N SER A 20 -5.48 -10.39 22.97
CA SER A 20 -5.95 -9.08 22.47
C SER A 20 -6.21 -9.07 20.97
N TRP A 21 -5.78 -10.11 20.24
CA TRP A 21 -5.89 -10.23 18.79
C TRP A 21 -6.60 -11.51 18.38
N ALA A 22 -7.09 -11.52 17.15
CA ALA A 22 -7.61 -12.71 16.49
C ALA A 22 -6.89 -12.97 15.16
N SER A 23 -6.68 -14.25 14.85
CA SER A 23 -6.42 -14.70 13.49
C SER A 23 -7.74 -15.19 12.89
N VAL A 24 -8.36 -14.36 12.05
CA VAL A 24 -9.75 -14.52 11.60
C VAL A 24 -9.92 -15.81 10.80
N ASN A 25 -9.08 -16.04 9.80
CA ASN A 25 -9.13 -17.24 8.96
C ASN A 25 -8.72 -18.52 9.70
N ARG A 26 -8.01 -18.43 10.84
CA ARG A 26 -7.66 -19.61 11.66
C ARG A 26 -8.67 -19.90 12.75
N GLY A 27 -9.59 -18.98 13.04
CA GLY A 27 -10.58 -19.12 14.10
C GLY A 27 -9.93 -19.17 15.49
N THR A 28 -8.92 -18.33 15.74
CA THR A 28 -8.14 -18.35 17.00
C THR A 28 -7.93 -16.96 17.58
N PHE A 29 -7.86 -16.87 18.92
CA PHE A 29 -7.40 -15.68 19.63
C PHE A 29 -5.94 -15.82 20.05
N ILE A 30 -5.16 -14.74 19.90
CA ILE A 30 -3.72 -14.71 20.12
C ILE A 30 -3.30 -13.46 20.91
N CYS A 31 -2.25 -13.58 21.71
CA CYS A 31 -1.67 -12.44 22.44
C CYS A 31 -0.81 -11.56 21.53
N ASP A 32 -0.42 -10.39 22.03
CA ASP A 32 0.42 -9.42 21.30
C ASP A 32 1.71 -10.04 20.77
N GLU A 33 2.45 -10.76 21.63
CA GLU A 33 3.71 -11.40 21.25
C GLU A 33 3.57 -12.42 20.12
N CYS A 34 2.48 -13.19 20.10
CA CYS A 34 2.21 -14.14 19.02
C CYS A 34 1.73 -13.39 17.77
N CYS A 35 0.93 -12.33 17.93
CA CYS A 35 0.44 -11.50 16.84
C CYS A 35 1.57 -10.84 16.05
N SER A 36 2.66 -10.40 16.71
CA SER A 36 3.83 -9.84 16.01
C SER A 36 4.41 -10.83 14.99
N VAL A 37 4.45 -12.12 15.33
CA VAL A 37 4.87 -13.18 14.41
C VAL A 37 3.83 -13.37 13.31
N HIS A 38 2.54 -13.45 13.65
CA HIS A 38 1.46 -13.62 12.64
C HIS A 38 1.48 -12.52 11.58
N ARG A 39 1.74 -11.26 11.97
CA ARG A 39 1.89 -10.13 11.03
C ARG A 39 3.02 -10.34 10.04
N SER A 40 4.11 -10.98 10.46
CA SER A 40 5.26 -11.29 9.59
C SER A 40 4.98 -12.40 8.57
N LEU A 41 3.91 -13.19 8.75
CA LEU A 41 3.55 -14.29 7.84
C LEU A 41 2.70 -13.81 6.65
N GLY A 42 2.00 -12.69 6.80
CA GLY A 42 1.10 -12.16 5.79
C GLY A 42 -0.29 -12.80 5.80
N ARG A 43 -1.24 -12.11 5.16
CA ARG A 43 -2.68 -12.43 5.21
C ARG A 43 -3.05 -13.79 4.59
N HIS A 44 -2.25 -14.27 3.63
CA HIS A 44 -2.42 -15.59 3.02
C HIS A 44 -2.24 -16.73 4.06
N ILE A 45 -1.48 -16.49 5.13
CA ILE A 45 -1.35 -17.42 6.26
C ILE A 45 -2.27 -17.02 7.40
N SER A 46 -2.26 -15.76 7.82
CA SER A 46 -3.04 -15.27 8.97
C SER A 46 -3.56 -13.84 8.75
N GLN A 47 -4.88 -13.69 8.78
CA GLN A 47 -5.58 -12.42 8.75
C GLN A 47 -5.75 -11.90 10.18
N VAL A 48 -4.93 -10.96 10.60
CA VAL A 48 -4.92 -10.45 11.98
C VAL A 48 -5.89 -9.30 12.18
N ARG A 49 -6.55 -9.24 13.33
CA ARG A 49 -7.39 -8.10 13.73
C ARG A 49 -7.43 -7.96 15.25
N HIS A 50 -7.35 -6.74 15.76
CA HIS A 50 -7.41 -6.47 17.20
C HIS A 50 -8.85 -6.58 17.73
N LEU A 51 -9.04 -7.17 18.90
CA LEU A 51 -10.36 -7.50 19.43
C LEU A 51 -11.16 -6.29 19.92
N LYS A 52 -10.49 -5.22 20.36
CA LYS A 52 -11.14 -4.09 21.07
C LYS A 52 -10.95 -2.70 20.45
N HIS A 53 -10.04 -2.54 19.49
CA HIS A 53 -9.62 -1.20 19.03
C HIS A 53 -10.44 -0.73 17.83
N THR A 54 -10.83 -1.65 16.94
CA THR A 54 -11.73 -1.36 15.83
C THR A 54 -13.05 -2.11 16.02
N PRO A 55 -14.20 -1.49 15.72
CA PRO A 55 -15.48 -2.16 15.81
C PRO A 55 -15.52 -3.34 14.84
N TRP A 56 -16.05 -4.46 15.28
CA TRP A 56 -16.25 -5.65 14.47
C TRP A 56 -17.67 -5.70 13.93
N PRO A 57 -17.89 -6.25 12.72
CA PRO A 57 -19.18 -6.84 12.41
C PRO A 57 -19.50 -7.89 13.50
N PRO A 58 -20.65 -7.79 14.20
CA PRO A 58 -20.94 -8.65 15.35
C PRO A 58 -20.88 -10.14 15.00
N THR A 59 -21.41 -10.50 13.84
CA THR A 59 -21.46 -11.87 13.30
C THR A 59 -20.07 -12.42 12.95
N LEU A 60 -19.15 -11.56 12.48
CA LEU A 60 -17.78 -11.96 12.20
C LEU A 60 -17.00 -12.29 13.48
N LEU A 61 -17.10 -11.44 14.51
CA LEU A 61 -16.46 -11.73 15.80
C LEU A 61 -17.06 -12.98 16.45
N GLN A 62 -18.39 -13.10 16.40
CA GLN A 62 -19.09 -14.29 16.90
C GLN A 62 -18.65 -15.56 16.17
N MET A 63 -18.41 -15.51 14.85
CA MET A 63 -17.91 -16.64 14.07
C MET A 63 -16.53 -17.08 14.58
N VAL A 64 -15.59 -16.14 14.74
CA VAL A 64 -14.23 -16.44 15.23
C VAL A 64 -14.26 -16.97 16.67
N GLU A 65 -15.04 -16.35 17.56
CA GLU A 65 -15.17 -16.80 18.94
C GLU A 65 -15.79 -18.19 19.03
N THR A 66 -16.82 -18.46 18.21
CA THR A 66 -17.47 -19.77 18.14
C THR A 66 -16.49 -20.83 17.65
N LEU A 67 -15.73 -20.56 16.59
CA LEU A 67 -14.67 -21.46 16.12
C LEU A 67 -13.65 -21.76 17.22
N TYR A 68 -13.16 -20.72 17.89
CA TYR A 68 -12.11 -20.88 18.87
C TYR A 68 -12.57 -21.68 20.10
N ASN A 69 -13.78 -21.41 20.58
CA ASN A 69 -14.38 -22.12 21.69
C ASN A 69 -14.80 -23.57 21.35
N ASN A 70 -15.05 -23.86 20.07
CA ASN A 70 -15.45 -25.20 19.60
C ASN A 70 -14.30 -25.95 18.90
N GLY A 71 -13.06 -25.71 19.34
CA GLY A 71 -11.96 -26.60 18.97
C GLY A 71 -11.29 -26.33 17.64
N ALA A 72 -11.37 -25.11 17.06
CA ALA A 72 -10.56 -24.74 15.90
C ALA A 72 -9.07 -25.05 16.09
N ASN A 73 -8.55 -24.84 17.30
CA ASN A 73 -7.15 -25.14 17.61
C ASN A 73 -6.80 -26.64 17.52
N SER A 74 -7.78 -27.54 17.65
CA SER A 74 -7.57 -28.99 17.49
C SER A 74 -7.24 -29.39 16.05
N ILE A 75 -7.62 -28.57 15.07
CA ILE A 75 -7.24 -28.77 13.65
C ILE A 75 -5.74 -28.48 13.50
N TRP A 76 -5.30 -27.34 14.03
CA TRP A 76 -3.93 -26.85 13.87
C TRP A 76 -2.92 -27.49 14.82
N GLU A 77 -3.37 -28.13 15.90
CA GLU A 77 -2.53 -28.80 16.91
C GLU A 77 -2.87 -30.29 17.07
N HIS A 78 -3.50 -30.92 16.07
CA HIS A 78 -3.98 -32.30 16.14
C HIS A 78 -2.91 -33.28 16.67
N SER A 79 -1.71 -33.27 16.10
CA SER A 79 -0.62 -34.17 16.53
C SER A 79 -0.03 -33.83 17.90
N LEU A 80 -0.31 -32.65 18.46
CA LEU A 80 0.12 -32.29 19.82
C LEU A 80 -0.89 -32.77 20.86
N LEU A 81 -2.14 -33.01 20.44
CA LEU A 81 -3.22 -33.51 21.29
C LEU A 81 -3.30 -35.03 21.29
N ASP A 82 -2.78 -35.70 20.26
CA ASP A 82 -2.75 -37.16 20.16
C ASP A 82 -1.68 -37.75 21.10
N PRO A 83 -2.07 -38.56 22.12
CA PRO A 83 -1.13 -39.17 23.06
C PRO A 83 -0.04 -40.02 22.40
N ALA A 84 -0.28 -40.57 21.21
CA ALA A 84 0.69 -41.38 20.49
C ALA A 84 1.86 -40.56 19.92
N SER A 85 1.67 -39.27 19.64
CA SER A 85 2.66 -38.39 19.00
C SER A 85 3.38 -37.43 19.96
N ILE A 86 2.96 -37.34 21.23
CA ILE A 86 3.58 -36.47 22.25
C ILE A 86 5.06 -36.82 22.53
N MET A 87 5.50 -38.02 22.15
CA MET A 87 6.86 -38.52 22.40
C MET A 87 7.94 -37.87 21.50
N SER A 88 7.56 -37.08 20.49
CA SER A 88 8.47 -36.60 19.43
C SER A 88 9.27 -35.32 19.77
N GLY A 89 9.28 -34.86 21.03
CA GLY A 89 9.95 -33.61 21.44
C GLY A 89 9.32 -32.32 20.90
N ARG A 90 8.21 -32.42 20.17
CA ARG A 90 7.44 -31.28 19.66
C ARG A 90 6.57 -30.74 20.79
N ARG A 91 6.88 -29.54 21.28
CA ARG A 91 6.11 -28.89 22.34
C ARG A 91 5.52 -27.57 21.88
N LYS A 92 4.32 -27.27 22.39
CA LYS A 92 3.73 -25.94 22.29
C LYS A 92 4.59 -24.93 23.05
N ALA A 93 4.64 -23.70 22.55
CA ALA A 93 5.32 -22.62 23.26
C ALA A 93 4.62 -22.29 24.58
N ASN A 94 5.38 -21.88 25.59
CA ASN A 94 4.86 -21.42 26.87
C ASN A 94 4.66 -19.89 26.89
N PRO A 95 3.86 -19.35 27.82
CA PRO A 95 3.64 -17.91 27.90
C PRO A 95 4.94 -17.12 28.15
N GLN A 96 5.88 -17.71 28.90
CA GLN A 96 7.17 -17.09 29.27
C GLN A 96 8.29 -17.34 28.24
N ASP A 97 8.04 -18.16 27.21
CA ASP A 97 9.04 -18.40 26.18
C ASP A 97 9.32 -17.10 25.42
N LYS A 98 10.59 -16.91 25.01
CA LYS A 98 10.97 -15.74 24.20
C LYS A 98 10.20 -15.74 22.88
N VAL A 99 9.84 -14.55 22.40
CA VAL A 99 9.20 -14.38 21.08
C VAL A 99 10.07 -15.04 20.00
N HIS A 100 11.37 -14.73 19.99
CA HIS A 100 12.35 -15.34 19.12
C HIS A 100 13.40 -16.15 19.90
N PRO A 101 13.75 -17.36 19.43
CA PRO A 101 13.14 -18.09 18.32
C PRO A 101 11.85 -18.85 18.70
N ASN A 102 11.59 -19.09 19.99
CA ASN A 102 10.68 -20.14 20.46
C ASN A 102 9.22 -19.99 19.98
N LYS A 103 8.56 -18.86 20.29
CA LYS A 103 7.17 -18.64 19.83
C LYS A 103 7.11 -18.54 18.31
N ALA A 104 8.09 -17.87 17.70
CA ALA A 104 8.13 -17.66 16.26
C ALA A 104 8.26 -18.96 15.45
N GLU A 105 9.16 -19.87 15.85
CA GLU A 105 9.32 -21.19 15.23
C GLU A 105 8.07 -22.04 15.42
N PHE A 106 7.47 -22.04 16.61
CA PHE A 106 6.23 -22.77 16.85
C PHE A 106 5.09 -22.27 15.95
N ILE A 107 4.89 -20.97 15.85
CA ILE A 107 3.83 -20.35 15.03
C ILE A 107 4.04 -20.65 13.54
N ARG A 108 5.27 -20.55 13.03
CA ARG A 108 5.59 -20.94 11.65
C ARG A 108 5.35 -22.43 11.42
N ALA A 109 5.79 -23.28 12.33
CA ALA A 109 5.53 -24.72 12.25
C ALA A 109 4.02 -25.01 12.22
N LYS A 110 3.23 -24.32 13.05
CA LYS A 110 1.79 -24.51 13.19
C LYS A 110 0.99 -24.09 11.96
N TYR A 111 1.21 -22.88 11.45
CA TYR A 111 0.32 -22.30 10.43
C TYR A 111 0.93 -22.20 9.03
N GLN A 112 2.25 -22.03 8.92
CA GLN A 112 2.95 -21.95 7.64
C GLN A 112 3.37 -23.34 7.14
N MET A 113 3.95 -24.15 8.01
CA MET A 113 4.38 -25.51 7.65
C MET A 113 3.30 -26.56 7.88
N LEU A 114 2.21 -26.20 8.57
CA LEU A 114 1.13 -27.11 8.96
C LEU A 114 1.65 -28.40 9.63
N ALA A 115 2.68 -28.29 10.46
CA ALA A 115 3.45 -29.42 10.97
C ALA A 115 2.69 -30.34 11.95
N PHE A 116 1.54 -29.89 12.46
CA PHE A 116 0.77 -30.58 13.49
C PHE A 116 -0.67 -30.93 13.07
N VAL A 117 -1.06 -30.66 11.82
CA VAL A 117 -2.39 -31.02 11.32
C VAL A 117 -2.52 -32.53 11.13
N HIS A 118 -3.74 -33.06 11.14
CA HIS A 118 -3.97 -34.49 10.89
C HIS A 118 -3.58 -34.91 9.47
N ARG A 119 -3.91 -34.08 8.48
CA ARG A 119 -3.58 -34.26 7.06
C ARG A 119 -3.28 -32.92 6.44
N LEU A 120 -2.25 -32.88 5.59
CA LEU A 120 -1.93 -31.71 4.78
C LEU A 120 -3.03 -31.46 3.74
N PRO A 121 -3.24 -30.20 3.32
CA PRO A 121 -4.13 -29.90 2.21
C PRO A 121 -3.74 -30.66 0.94
N CYS A 122 -4.73 -30.95 0.10
CA CYS A 122 -4.46 -31.53 -1.21
C CYS A 122 -3.58 -30.58 -2.04
N ARG A 123 -2.72 -31.14 -2.90
CA ARG A 123 -1.90 -30.36 -3.83
C ARG A 123 -2.81 -29.72 -4.88
N ASP A 124 -2.41 -28.60 -5.45
CA ASP A 124 -3.22 -27.88 -6.44
C ASP A 124 -3.54 -28.72 -7.69
N ASP A 125 -2.64 -29.62 -8.07
CA ASP A 125 -2.83 -30.54 -9.19
C ASP A 125 -3.84 -31.67 -8.89
N ASP A 126 -4.17 -31.93 -7.63
CA ASP A 126 -5.14 -32.95 -7.21
C ASP A 126 -6.58 -32.44 -7.28
N SER A 127 -7.00 -32.17 -8.53
CA SER A 127 -8.33 -31.63 -8.81
C SER A 127 -9.47 -32.57 -8.39
N VAL A 128 -9.22 -33.88 -8.26
CA VAL A 128 -10.25 -34.86 -7.86
C VAL A 128 -10.54 -34.71 -6.37
N THR A 129 -9.50 -34.77 -5.52
CA THR A 129 -9.65 -34.60 -4.08
C THR A 129 -10.22 -33.23 -3.73
N ALA A 130 -9.74 -32.17 -4.39
CA ALA A 130 -10.24 -30.81 -4.18
C ALA A 130 -11.74 -30.70 -4.50
N LYS A 131 -12.21 -31.31 -5.60
CA LYS A 131 -13.64 -31.34 -5.97
C LYS A 131 -14.47 -32.11 -4.95
N ASP A 132 -13.99 -33.25 -4.47
CA ASP A 132 -14.73 -34.07 -3.51
C ASP A 132 -14.84 -33.39 -2.13
N LEU A 133 -13.75 -32.77 -1.65
CA LEU A 133 -13.77 -31.93 -0.46
C LEU A 133 -14.72 -30.73 -0.61
N SER A 134 -14.75 -30.11 -1.79
CA SER A 134 -15.63 -28.98 -2.08
C SER A 134 -17.11 -29.38 -2.14
N LYS A 135 -17.44 -30.57 -2.66
CA LYS A 135 -18.79 -31.14 -2.57
C LYS A 135 -19.21 -31.43 -1.11
N GLN A 136 -18.28 -31.92 -0.30
CA GLN A 136 -18.51 -32.12 1.14
C GLN A 136 -18.76 -30.78 1.84
N LEU A 137 -17.99 -29.74 1.52
CA LEU A 137 -18.17 -28.40 2.07
C LEU A 137 -19.55 -27.84 1.68
N HIS A 138 -19.91 -27.95 0.40
CA HIS A 138 -21.22 -27.54 -0.13
C HIS A 138 -22.39 -28.16 0.64
N SER A 139 -22.28 -29.42 1.03
CA SER A 139 -23.31 -30.11 1.82
C SER A 139 -23.29 -29.73 3.31
N SER A 140 -22.11 -29.51 3.87
CA SER A 140 -21.88 -29.30 5.32
C SER A 140 -22.39 -27.94 5.82
N VAL A 141 -22.25 -26.90 4.98
CA VAL A 141 -22.61 -25.50 5.31
C VAL A 141 -24.11 -25.28 5.52
N ARG A 142 -24.95 -26.28 5.23
CA ARG A 142 -26.38 -26.28 5.59
C ARG A 142 -26.61 -26.38 7.11
N THR A 143 -25.62 -26.83 7.87
CA THR A 143 -25.67 -26.99 9.33
C THR A 143 -24.72 -26.01 10.03
N GLY A 144 -24.94 -25.75 11.32
CA GLY A 144 -24.14 -24.78 12.09
C GLY A 144 -22.76 -25.27 12.55
N ASN A 145 -22.27 -26.42 12.08
CA ASN A 145 -20.97 -26.95 12.51
C ASN A 145 -19.81 -26.25 11.77
N LEU A 146 -19.31 -25.15 12.36
CA LEU A 146 -18.19 -24.38 11.81
C LEU A 146 -16.89 -25.17 11.79
N GLU A 147 -16.63 -26.02 12.79
CA GLU A 147 -15.39 -26.82 12.87
C GLU A 147 -15.25 -27.76 11.66
N THR A 148 -16.35 -28.40 11.25
CA THR A 148 -16.36 -29.27 10.06
C THR A 148 -16.03 -28.48 8.80
N CYS A 149 -16.61 -27.29 8.64
CA CYS A 149 -16.36 -26.44 7.48
C CYS A 149 -14.92 -25.92 7.46
N LEU A 150 -14.40 -25.46 8.60
CA LEU A 150 -13.00 -25.03 8.75
C LEU A 150 -12.03 -26.18 8.44
N ARG A 151 -12.33 -27.40 8.89
CA ARG A 151 -11.52 -28.58 8.60
C ARG A 151 -11.48 -28.89 7.10
N LEU A 152 -12.63 -28.86 6.43
CA LEU A 152 -12.69 -29.07 4.97
C LEU A 152 -11.91 -28.00 4.20
N LEU A 153 -12.04 -26.72 4.59
CA LEU A 153 -11.27 -25.62 4.03
C LEU A 153 -9.76 -25.80 4.26
N SER A 154 -9.35 -26.26 5.46
CA SER A 154 -7.94 -26.55 5.77
C SER A 154 -7.34 -27.71 4.94
N LEU A 155 -8.19 -28.58 4.39
CA LEU A 155 -7.79 -29.71 3.54
C LEU A 155 -7.76 -29.35 2.04
N GLY A 156 -8.18 -28.14 1.66
CA GLY A 156 -8.20 -27.67 0.27
C GLY A 156 -9.59 -27.60 -0.38
N ALA A 157 -10.68 -27.67 0.39
CA ALA A 157 -12.01 -27.36 -0.15
C ALA A 157 -12.08 -25.89 -0.61
N GLN A 158 -12.71 -25.64 -1.75
CA GLN A 158 -12.84 -24.30 -2.31
C GLN A 158 -14.14 -23.64 -1.83
N ALA A 159 -14.03 -22.50 -1.16
CA ALA A 159 -15.20 -21.78 -0.63
C ALA A 159 -16.13 -21.26 -1.74
N ASN A 160 -15.57 -20.90 -2.90
CA ASN A 160 -16.33 -20.45 -4.08
C ASN A 160 -16.61 -21.57 -5.11
N PHE A 161 -16.56 -22.84 -4.69
CA PHE A 161 -16.83 -23.98 -5.57
C PHE A 161 -18.22 -23.90 -6.20
N PHE A 162 -18.30 -24.03 -7.52
CA PHE A 162 -19.57 -24.11 -8.23
C PHE A 162 -19.97 -25.56 -8.45
N HIS A 163 -21.03 -26.03 -7.79
CA HIS A 163 -21.44 -27.43 -7.87
C HIS A 163 -22.06 -27.75 -9.23
N PRO A 164 -21.48 -28.65 -10.06
CA PRO A 164 -21.97 -28.87 -11.42
C PRO A 164 -23.42 -29.36 -11.50
N GLU A 165 -23.81 -30.30 -10.63
CA GLU A 165 -25.15 -30.88 -10.65
C GLU A 165 -26.22 -30.05 -9.92
N LYS A 166 -25.83 -29.27 -8.90
CA LYS A 166 -26.76 -28.43 -8.12
C LYS A 166 -26.85 -27.00 -8.65
N GLY A 167 -25.87 -26.58 -9.46
CA GLY A 167 -25.82 -25.29 -10.12
C GLY A 167 -25.64 -24.12 -9.17
N ASN A 168 -25.04 -24.29 -7.99
CA ASN A 168 -24.87 -23.23 -6.99
C ASN A 168 -23.61 -23.43 -6.13
N THR A 169 -23.24 -22.40 -5.36
CA THR A 169 -22.04 -22.41 -4.50
C THR A 169 -22.38 -22.72 -3.03
N PRO A 170 -21.38 -23.09 -2.17
CA PRO A 170 -21.60 -23.23 -0.74
C PRO A 170 -22.27 -22.01 -0.10
N LEU A 171 -21.93 -20.79 -0.54
CA LEU A 171 -22.51 -19.56 -0.01
C LEU A 171 -24.02 -19.44 -0.31
N HIS A 172 -24.49 -19.93 -1.45
CA HIS A 172 -25.92 -20.01 -1.75
C HIS A 172 -26.64 -20.94 -0.77
N VAL A 173 -26.04 -22.10 -0.46
CA VAL A 173 -26.60 -23.09 0.47
C VAL A 173 -26.68 -22.51 1.88
N ALA A 174 -25.60 -21.90 2.37
CA ALA A 174 -25.56 -21.24 3.68
C ALA A 174 -26.61 -20.11 3.77
N SER A 175 -26.73 -19.31 2.71
CA SER A 175 -27.68 -18.18 2.65
C SER A 175 -29.13 -18.63 2.66
N LYS A 176 -29.46 -19.65 1.87
CA LYS A 176 -30.81 -20.25 1.85
C LYS A 176 -31.18 -20.87 3.21
N ALA A 177 -30.20 -21.44 3.91
CA ALA A 177 -30.38 -22.07 5.22
C ALA A 177 -30.30 -21.08 6.41
N GLY A 178 -30.03 -19.79 6.17
CA GLY A 178 -29.87 -18.79 7.23
C GLY A 178 -28.64 -19.00 8.11
N GLN A 179 -27.62 -19.71 7.62
CA GLN A 179 -26.41 -20.05 8.39
C GLN A 179 -25.41 -18.88 8.36
N ILE A 180 -25.70 -17.83 9.13
CA ILE A 180 -24.93 -16.57 9.10
C ILE A 180 -23.45 -16.75 9.42
N LEU A 181 -23.11 -17.57 10.43
CA LEU A 181 -21.70 -17.81 10.79
C LEU A 181 -20.97 -18.65 9.73
N GLN A 182 -21.68 -19.54 9.01
CA GLN A 182 -21.08 -20.27 7.89
C GLN A 182 -20.80 -19.34 6.72
N ALA A 183 -21.71 -18.39 6.45
CA ALA A 183 -21.51 -17.38 5.42
C ALA A 183 -20.29 -16.49 5.72
N GLU A 184 -20.08 -16.07 6.97
CA GLU A 184 -18.88 -15.34 7.40
C GLU A 184 -17.60 -16.15 7.16
N LEU A 185 -17.58 -17.42 7.58
CA LEU A 185 -16.41 -18.28 7.38
C LEU A 185 -16.10 -18.48 5.88
N LEU A 186 -17.12 -18.74 5.06
CA LEU A 186 -16.95 -18.87 3.62
C LEU A 186 -16.42 -17.58 2.98
N ALA A 187 -16.94 -16.42 3.40
CA ALA A 187 -16.48 -15.12 2.92
C ALA A 187 -15.01 -14.83 3.27
N VAL A 188 -14.57 -15.18 4.49
CA VAL A 188 -13.16 -15.08 4.92
C VAL A 188 -12.23 -15.90 4.03
N TYR A 189 -12.74 -17.01 3.48
CA TYR A 189 -12.05 -17.89 2.54
C TYR A 189 -12.33 -17.55 1.06
N GLY A 190 -12.90 -16.39 0.76
CA GLY A 190 -13.04 -15.86 -0.60
C GLY A 190 -14.30 -16.32 -1.34
N ALA A 191 -15.35 -16.77 -0.66
CA ALA A 191 -16.65 -16.95 -1.30
C ALA A 191 -17.25 -15.60 -1.69
N ASP A 192 -17.73 -15.49 -2.94
CA ASP A 192 -18.23 -14.24 -3.51
C ASP A 192 -19.77 -14.13 -3.36
N PRO A 193 -20.29 -13.13 -2.62
CA PRO A 193 -21.74 -12.88 -2.51
C PRO A 193 -22.40 -12.37 -3.80
N GLY A 194 -21.62 -11.94 -4.80
CA GLY A 194 -22.10 -11.48 -6.10
C GLY A 194 -22.30 -12.59 -7.13
N THR A 195 -21.77 -13.80 -6.88
CA THR A 195 -21.85 -14.92 -7.82
C THR A 195 -23.29 -15.36 -8.04
N GLN A 196 -23.71 -15.51 -9.30
CA GLN A 196 -25.03 -16.02 -9.67
C GLN A 196 -25.03 -17.54 -9.80
N ASP A 197 -26.10 -18.17 -9.33
CA ASP A 197 -26.37 -19.59 -9.55
C ASP A 197 -26.96 -19.87 -10.95
N ALA A 198 -27.24 -21.14 -11.25
CA ALA A 198 -27.84 -21.58 -12.51
C ALA A 198 -29.25 -21.00 -12.75
N SER A 199 -29.90 -20.42 -11.74
CA SER A 199 -31.17 -19.70 -11.84
C SER A 199 -31.00 -18.18 -11.95
N GLY A 200 -29.77 -17.68 -12.02
CA GLY A 200 -29.44 -16.26 -12.06
C GLY A 200 -29.58 -15.55 -10.71
N LYS A 201 -29.75 -16.29 -9.60
CA LYS A 201 -29.93 -15.73 -8.26
C LYS A 201 -28.60 -15.68 -7.52
N THR A 202 -28.41 -14.65 -6.70
CA THR A 202 -27.25 -14.50 -5.82
C THR A 202 -27.52 -15.10 -4.43
N PRO A 203 -26.48 -15.34 -3.60
CA PRO A 203 -26.64 -15.68 -2.19
C PRO A 203 -27.52 -14.67 -1.42
N VAL A 204 -27.37 -13.37 -1.72
CA VAL A 204 -28.18 -12.30 -1.13
C VAL A 204 -29.68 -12.50 -1.43
N ASP A 205 -30.02 -12.92 -2.65
CA ASP A 205 -31.40 -13.18 -3.04
C ASP A 205 -32.01 -14.35 -2.26
N TYR A 206 -31.24 -15.42 -2.02
CA TYR A 206 -31.68 -16.55 -1.21
C TYR A 206 -31.84 -16.19 0.27
N ALA A 207 -30.94 -15.37 0.82
CA ALA A 207 -31.09 -14.88 2.20
C ALA A 207 -32.40 -14.07 2.34
N ARG A 208 -32.68 -13.16 1.39
CA ARG A 208 -33.94 -12.38 1.37
C ARG A 208 -35.17 -13.28 1.21
N GLN A 209 -35.15 -14.21 0.26
CA GLN A 209 -36.27 -15.15 0.01
C GLN A 209 -36.54 -16.07 1.21
N GLY A 210 -35.51 -16.42 1.98
CA GLY A 210 -35.63 -17.20 3.20
C GLY A 210 -36.07 -16.42 4.44
N GLY A 211 -36.23 -15.09 4.35
CA GLY A 211 -36.54 -14.22 5.49
C GLY A 211 -35.33 -13.89 6.38
N HIS A 212 -34.12 -14.22 5.94
CA HIS A 212 -32.87 -14.01 6.68
C HIS A 212 -32.31 -12.61 6.41
N HIS A 213 -33.04 -11.58 6.84
CA HIS A 213 -32.73 -10.18 6.52
C HIS A 213 -31.36 -9.71 7.05
N GLU A 214 -30.99 -10.10 8.28
CA GLU A 214 -29.68 -9.76 8.87
C GLU A 214 -28.54 -10.34 8.01
N LEU A 215 -28.66 -11.59 7.58
CA LEU A 215 -27.69 -12.22 6.68
C LEU A 215 -27.67 -11.53 5.31
N ALA A 216 -28.82 -11.15 4.76
CA ALA A 216 -28.87 -10.44 3.48
C ALA A 216 -28.15 -9.08 3.54
N GLU A 217 -28.37 -8.30 4.61
CA GLU A 217 -27.65 -7.03 4.82
C GLU A 217 -26.14 -7.28 4.98
N ARG A 218 -25.78 -8.28 5.79
CA ARG A 218 -24.38 -8.63 6.03
C ARG A 218 -23.65 -9.12 4.78
N LEU A 219 -24.30 -9.89 3.92
CA LEU A 219 -23.73 -10.33 2.64
C LEU A 219 -23.46 -9.17 1.69
N VAL A 220 -24.30 -8.12 1.72
CA VAL A 220 -24.03 -6.90 0.95
C VAL A 220 -22.79 -6.19 1.51
N GLU A 221 -22.66 -6.05 2.83
CA GLU A 221 -21.43 -5.51 3.43
C GLU A 221 -20.18 -6.32 3.05
N ILE A 222 -20.28 -7.66 3.05
CA ILE A 222 -19.18 -8.54 2.63
C ILE A 222 -18.83 -8.33 1.16
N GLN A 223 -19.82 -8.16 0.28
CA GLN A 223 -19.61 -7.94 -1.15
C GLN A 223 -18.79 -6.68 -1.43
N TYR A 224 -18.96 -5.63 -0.62
CA TYR A 224 -18.28 -4.35 -0.78
C TYR A 224 -17.13 -4.14 0.21
N GLU A 225 -16.77 -5.13 1.03
CA GLU A 225 -15.75 -5.01 2.10
C GLU A 225 -14.45 -4.39 1.58
N LEU A 226 -14.01 -4.75 0.36
CA LEU A 226 -12.80 -4.19 -0.24
C LEU A 226 -12.91 -2.67 -0.39
N THR A 227 -13.92 -2.20 -1.13
CA THR A 227 -14.10 -0.77 -1.41
C THR A 227 -14.50 0.03 -0.19
N ASP A 228 -15.25 -0.58 0.72
CA ASP A 228 -15.63 0.02 2.00
C ASP A 228 -14.41 0.31 2.86
N ARG A 229 -13.47 -0.63 2.92
CA ARG A 229 -12.23 -0.46 3.69
C ARG A 229 -11.34 0.62 3.09
N LEU A 230 -11.20 0.62 1.76
CA LEU A 230 -10.48 1.66 1.04
C LEU A 230 -11.07 3.07 1.29
N ALA A 231 -12.40 3.21 1.24
CA ALA A 231 -13.07 4.47 1.54
C ALA A 231 -12.89 4.88 3.01
N PHE A 232 -13.07 3.93 3.94
CA PHE A 232 -12.92 4.16 5.37
C PHE A 232 -11.51 4.62 5.74
N TYR A 233 -10.48 4.06 5.10
CA TYR A 233 -9.08 4.46 5.32
C TYR A 233 -8.85 5.95 5.06
N LEU A 234 -9.51 6.55 4.06
CA LEU A 234 -9.31 7.95 3.69
C LEU A 234 -10.24 8.92 4.42
N CYS A 235 -11.50 8.54 4.68
CA CYS A 235 -12.50 9.48 5.20
C CYS A 235 -13.18 9.05 6.51
N GLY A 236 -12.83 7.88 7.07
CA GLY A 236 -13.39 7.34 8.30
C GLY A 236 -14.89 7.02 8.23
N ARG A 237 -15.43 6.86 7.00
CA ARG A 237 -16.85 6.60 6.76
C ARG A 237 -17.01 5.45 5.76
N LYS A 238 -18.10 4.69 5.92
CA LYS A 238 -18.52 3.63 4.98
C LYS A 238 -19.80 4.03 4.25
N PRO A 239 -20.05 3.52 3.03
CA PRO A 239 -21.28 3.76 2.29
C PRO A 239 -22.52 3.24 3.04
N ASP A 240 -23.66 3.88 2.82
CA ASP A 240 -24.94 3.39 3.33
C ASP A 240 -25.59 2.44 2.32
N HIS A 241 -25.26 1.16 2.46
CA HIS A 241 -25.76 0.11 1.59
C HIS A 241 -27.28 -0.07 1.65
N LYS A 242 -27.95 0.33 2.74
CA LYS A 242 -29.42 0.18 2.89
C LYS A 242 -30.17 1.11 1.93
N ASN A 243 -29.57 2.25 1.62
CA ASN A 243 -30.12 3.25 0.70
C ASN A 243 -29.66 3.05 -0.75
N GLY A 244 -29.03 1.92 -1.08
CA GLY A 244 -28.50 1.63 -2.41
C GLY A 244 -27.23 2.39 -2.76
N GLN A 245 -26.62 3.11 -1.80
CA GLN A 245 -25.32 3.74 -1.98
C GLN A 245 -24.21 2.76 -1.60
N HIS A 246 -23.59 2.13 -2.60
CA HIS A 246 -22.53 1.14 -2.39
C HIS A 246 -21.11 1.70 -2.49
N PHE A 247 -20.93 2.97 -2.87
CA PHE A 247 -19.61 3.60 -3.01
C PHE A 247 -19.56 4.99 -2.39
N ILE A 248 -18.41 5.30 -1.80
CA ILE A 248 -17.99 6.65 -1.42
C ILE A 248 -16.69 6.93 -2.17
N ILE A 249 -16.65 8.04 -2.91
CA ILE A 249 -15.44 8.52 -3.59
C ILE A 249 -14.95 9.77 -2.85
N PRO A 250 -13.85 9.70 -2.09
CA PRO A 250 -13.28 10.86 -1.41
C PRO A 250 -12.80 11.93 -2.41
N GLN A 251 -12.86 13.19 -2.00
CA GLN A 251 -12.27 14.30 -2.74
C GLN A 251 -10.96 14.72 -2.08
N MET A 252 -9.93 15.00 -2.89
CA MET A 252 -8.66 15.57 -2.43
C MET A 252 -8.86 17.05 -2.10
N ALA A 253 -8.25 17.52 -1.01
CA ALA A 253 -8.35 18.92 -0.59
C ALA A 253 -7.81 19.91 -1.65
N ASP A 254 -6.84 19.48 -2.48
CA ASP A 254 -6.19 20.30 -3.52
C ASP A 254 -6.84 20.16 -4.91
N SER A 255 -8.15 19.91 -4.97
CA SER A 255 -8.88 19.79 -6.25
C SER A 255 -8.87 21.05 -7.14
N SER A 256 -8.25 22.15 -6.68
CA SER A 256 -8.05 23.39 -7.45
C SER A 256 -6.76 23.43 -8.26
N LEU A 257 -5.83 22.48 -8.07
CA LEU A 257 -4.62 22.35 -8.90
C LEU A 257 -4.90 21.30 -9.98
N ASP A 258 -4.66 21.66 -11.24
CA ASP A 258 -4.76 20.74 -12.38
C ASP A 258 -4.13 19.39 -12.02
N LEU A 259 -4.92 18.31 -12.11
CA LEU A 259 -4.40 16.95 -11.90
C LEU A 259 -3.14 16.80 -12.75
N SER A 260 -2.00 16.54 -12.11
CA SER A 260 -0.73 16.36 -12.79
C SER A 260 -0.91 15.44 -14.00
N GLU A 261 -0.31 15.78 -15.15
CA GLU A 261 -0.36 14.95 -16.35
C GLU A 261 0.09 13.50 -16.06
N LEU A 262 1.00 13.33 -15.09
CA LEU A 262 1.41 12.03 -14.58
C LEU A 262 0.26 11.27 -13.90
N ALA A 263 -0.55 11.95 -13.08
CA ALA A 263 -1.71 11.36 -12.41
C ALA A 263 -2.80 10.97 -13.43
N LYS A 264 -3.05 11.81 -14.43
CA LYS A 264 -3.97 11.50 -15.54
C LYS A 264 -3.48 10.27 -16.34
N ALA A 265 -2.19 10.20 -16.65
CA ALA A 265 -1.59 9.06 -17.34
C ALA A 265 -1.66 7.77 -16.51
N ALA A 266 -1.39 7.86 -15.20
CA ALA A 266 -1.51 6.72 -14.29
C ALA A 266 -2.95 6.19 -14.21
N LYS A 267 -3.94 7.09 -14.09
CA LYS A 267 -5.36 6.73 -14.12
C LYS A 267 -5.77 6.06 -15.43
N LYS A 268 -5.27 6.54 -16.57
CA LYS A 268 -5.51 5.91 -17.88
C LYS A 268 -4.92 4.50 -17.95
N LYS A 269 -3.72 4.28 -17.41
CA LYS A 269 -3.11 2.94 -17.29
C LYS A 269 -3.94 2.02 -16.39
N LEU A 270 -4.41 2.50 -15.24
CA LEU A 270 -5.30 1.75 -14.35
C LEU A 270 -6.60 1.33 -15.07
N GLN A 271 -7.20 2.25 -15.82
CA GLN A 271 -8.43 2.02 -16.58
C GLN A 271 -8.26 1.00 -17.71
N SER A 272 -7.05 0.86 -18.25
CA SER A 272 -6.75 -0.10 -19.31
C SER A 272 -6.65 -1.55 -18.82
N LEU A 273 -6.58 -1.78 -17.51
CA LEU A 273 -6.57 -3.13 -16.93
C LEU A 273 -7.90 -3.85 -17.18
N SER A 274 -7.83 -5.15 -17.43
CA SER A 274 -9.00 -6.04 -17.39
C SER A 274 -9.60 -6.08 -15.99
N ASN A 275 -10.86 -6.50 -15.84
CA ASN A 275 -11.49 -6.61 -14.51
C ASN A 275 -10.68 -7.52 -13.58
N HIS A 276 -10.21 -8.66 -14.10
CA HIS A 276 -9.39 -9.60 -13.35
C HIS A 276 -8.11 -8.95 -12.79
N LEU A 277 -7.31 -8.31 -13.66
CA LEU A 277 -6.06 -7.66 -13.22
C LEU A 277 -6.32 -6.45 -12.31
N PHE A 278 -7.44 -5.75 -12.53
CA PHE A 278 -7.86 -4.65 -11.68
C PHE A 278 -8.23 -5.14 -10.26
N GLU A 279 -8.99 -6.24 -10.16
CA GLU A 279 -9.34 -6.87 -8.88
C GLU A 279 -8.10 -7.36 -8.13
N GLU A 280 -7.12 -7.92 -8.84
CA GLU A 280 -5.83 -8.30 -8.26
C GLU A 280 -5.07 -7.12 -7.67
N LEU A 281 -4.97 -6.01 -8.41
CA LEU A 281 -4.36 -4.78 -7.91
C LEU A 281 -5.14 -4.19 -6.74
N ALA A 282 -6.48 -4.22 -6.79
CA ALA A 282 -7.33 -3.72 -5.72
C ALA A 282 -7.13 -4.54 -4.43
N MET A 283 -6.95 -5.86 -4.53
CA MET A 283 -6.58 -6.72 -3.39
C MET A 283 -5.19 -6.40 -2.84
N ASP A 284 -4.21 -6.12 -3.70
CA ASP A 284 -2.86 -5.73 -3.27
C ASP A 284 -2.88 -4.40 -2.49
N VAL A 285 -3.69 -3.43 -2.93
CA VAL A 285 -3.89 -2.16 -2.21
C VAL A 285 -4.71 -2.35 -0.93
N TYR A 286 -5.70 -3.25 -0.93
CA TYR A 286 -6.43 -3.63 0.28
C TYR A 286 -5.49 -4.18 1.36
N ASP A 287 -4.57 -5.07 0.97
CA ASP A 287 -3.57 -5.63 1.88
C ASP A 287 -2.67 -4.53 2.47
N GLU A 288 -2.24 -3.55 1.66
CA GLU A 288 -1.42 -2.44 2.16
C GLU A 288 -2.20 -1.51 3.09
N VAL A 289 -3.49 -1.25 2.82
CA VAL A 289 -4.37 -0.54 3.77
C VAL A 289 -4.47 -1.31 5.08
N ASP A 290 -4.72 -2.62 5.03
CA ASP A 290 -4.77 -3.48 6.22
C ASP A 290 -3.47 -3.43 7.02
N ARG A 291 -2.31 -3.45 6.34
CA ARG A 291 -0.99 -3.33 6.97
C ARG A 291 -0.81 -1.98 7.67
N ARG A 292 -1.08 -0.86 6.98
CA ARG A 292 -0.94 0.50 7.53
C ARG A 292 -1.88 0.74 8.72
N GLU A 293 -3.13 0.28 8.63
CA GLU A 293 -4.07 0.34 9.74
C GLU A 293 -3.61 -0.51 10.92
N THR A 294 -3.15 -1.74 10.65
CA THR A 294 -2.65 -2.64 11.70
C THR A 294 -1.40 -2.08 12.38
N ASP A 295 -0.51 -1.42 11.65
CA ASP A 295 0.64 -0.71 12.21
C ASP A 295 0.21 0.40 13.17
N ALA A 296 -0.79 1.20 12.79
CA ALA A 296 -1.33 2.25 13.64
C ALA A 296 -1.97 1.68 14.91
N VAL A 297 -2.74 0.60 14.79
CA VAL A 297 -3.30 -0.13 15.95
C VAL A 297 -2.18 -0.68 16.82
N TRP A 298 -1.16 -1.30 16.24
CA TRP A 298 -0.01 -1.85 16.96
C TRP A 298 0.70 -0.78 17.79
N LEU A 299 0.99 0.38 17.21
CA LEU A 299 1.58 1.51 17.93
C LEU A 299 0.69 2.04 19.05
N ALA A 300 -0.63 2.03 18.86
CA ALA A 300 -1.61 2.50 19.85
C ALA A 300 -1.83 1.51 21.01
N THR A 301 -1.65 0.20 20.78
CA THR A 301 -1.94 -0.84 21.78
C THR A 301 -0.69 -1.34 22.50
N GLN A 302 0.50 -1.21 21.92
CA GLN A 302 1.72 -1.73 22.54
C GLN A 302 2.31 -0.78 23.59
N ASN A 303 2.87 -1.37 24.65
CA ASN A 303 3.68 -0.64 25.61
C ASN A 303 5.00 -0.16 24.98
N HIS A 304 5.52 1.00 25.41
CA HIS A 304 6.78 1.57 24.91
C HIS A 304 7.96 0.58 24.92
N SER A 305 8.02 -0.34 25.89
CA SER A 305 9.08 -1.36 25.98
C SER A 305 9.06 -2.38 24.83
N THR A 306 7.88 -2.69 24.27
CA THR A 306 7.74 -3.67 23.18
C THR A 306 8.14 -3.06 21.84
N LEU A 307 7.84 -1.76 21.65
CA LEU A 307 8.08 -1.01 20.41
C LEU A 307 9.56 -0.73 20.12
N VAL A 308 10.43 -0.78 21.13
CA VAL A 308 11.87 -0.50 21.00
C VAL A 308 12.67 -1.73 20.51
N THR A 309 12.03 -2.90 20.37
CA THR A 309 12.68 -4.10 19.84
C THR A 309 12.48 -4.21 18.33
N GLU A 310 13.57 -4.16 17.55
CA GLU A 310 13.59 -4.14 16.07
C GLU A 310 12.88 -5.34 15.40
N THR A 311 12.62 -6.42 16.15
CA THR A 311 12.13 -7.69 15.61
C THR A 311 10.62 -7.75 15.34
N THR A 312 9.86 -6.68 15.62
CA THR A 312 8.38 -6.69 15.54
C THR A 312 7.78 -5.80 14.44
N VAL A 313 8.62 -5.10 13.67
CA VAL A 313 8.17 -4.19 12.61
C VAL A 313 8.05 -4.94 11.29
N VAL A 314 6.91 -4.78 10.60
CA VAL A 314 6.64 -5.32 9.27
C VAL A 314 6.55 -4.14 8.29
N PRO A 315 7.70 -3.66 7.76
CA PRO A 315 7.77 -2.37 7.05
C PRO A 315 7.06 -2.38 5.68
N PHE A 316 6.81 -3.56 5.13
CA PHE A 316 6.12 -3.77 3.86
C PHE A 316 5.40 -5.12 3.89
N LEU A 317 4.53 -5.37 2.92
CA LEU A 317 3.77 -6.62 2.82
C LEU A 317 4.70 -7.86 2.79
N PRO A 318 4.45 -8.87 3.65
CA PRO A 318 5.19 -10.13 3.60
C PRO A 318 5.06 -10.83 2.23
N VAL A 319 6.11 -11.57 1.85
CA VAL A 319 6.13 -12.36 0.62
C VAL A 319 5.08 -13.46 0.71
N ASN A 320 4.27 -13.60 -0.33
CA ASN A 320 3.42 -14.76 -0.54
C ASN A 320 4.11 -15.73 -1.52
N PRO A 321 4.47 -16.95 -1.11
CA PRO A 321 5.10 -17.95 -2.00
C PRO A 321 4.25 -18.32 -3.22
N GLU A 322 2.92 -18.18 -3.14
CA GLU A 322 1.99 -18.47 -4.24
C GLU A 322 2.01 -17.39 -5.34
N TYR A 323 2.59 -16.22 -5.06
CA TYR A 323 2.69 -15.12 -6.02
C TYR A 323 4.06 -15.09 -6.71
N SER A 324 4.07 -14.65 -7.97
CA SER A 324 5.30 -14.38 -8.70
C SER A 324 6.16 -13.32 -7.98
N SER A 325 7.47 -13.33 -8.25
CA SER A 325 8.40 -12.32 -7.74
C SER A 325 7.96 -10.90 -8.14
N THR A 326 7.48 -10.72 -9.38
CA THR A 326 6.97 -9.44 -9.89
C THR A 326 5.77 -8.94 -9.09
N ARG A 327 4.80 -9.80 -8.77
CA ARG A 327 3.63 -9.42 -7.97
C ARG A 327 4.02 -9.09 -6.53
N ASN A 328 4.89 -9.90 -5.92
CA ASN A 328 5.42 -9.61 -4.59
C ASN A 328 6.19 -8.28 -4.55
N GLN A 329 7.00 -7.99 -5.57
CA GLN A 329 7.70 -6.71 -5.69
C GLN A 329 6.71 -5.54 -5.82
N GLY A 330 5.65 -5.70 -6.62
CA GLY A 330 4.58 -4.70 -6.76
C GLY A 330 3.92 -4.39 -5.41
N ARG A 331 3.51 -5.43 -4.68
CA ARG A 331 2.93 -5.32 -3.33
C ARG A 331 3.86 -4.60 -2.34
N GLN A 332 5.15 -4.94 -2.33
CA GLN A 332 6.12 -4.31 -1.42
C GLN A 332 6.43 -2.86 -1.79
N LYS A 333 6.38 -2.50 -3.08
CA LYS A 333 6.55 -1.11 -3.54
C LYS A 333 5.46 -0.18 -3.01
N LEU A 334 4.25 -0.68 -2.73
CA LEU A 334 3.15 0.12 -2.15
C LEU A 334 3.53 0.76 -0.80
N ALA A 335 4.43 0.13 -0.02
CA ALA A 335 4.90 0.69 1.24
C ALA A 335 5.76 1.96 1.07
N ARG A 336 6.32 2.19 -0.12
CA ARG A 336 7.12 3.38 -0.44
C ARG A 336 6.27 4.61 -0.78
N PHE A 337 4.98 4.42 -1.08
CA PHE A 337 4.09 5.52 -1.42
C PHE A 337 3.91 6.42 -0.20
N ASN A 338 4.12 7.72 -0.40
CA ASN A 338 3.77 8.70 0.62
C ASN A 338 2.24 8.79 0.78
N ALA A 339 1.77 9.55 1.77
CA ALA A 339 0.34 9.65 2.07
C ALA A 339 -0.48 10.18 0.88
N HIS A 340 0.05 11.15 0.13
CA HIS A 340 -0.63 11.78 -1.01
C HIS A 340 -0.71 10.83 -2.23
N GLU A 341 0.40 10.18 -2.59
CA GLU A 341 0.46 9.21 -3.68
C GLU A 341 -0.47 8.03 -3.41
N PHE A 342 -0.44 7.50 -2.19
CA PHE A 342 -1.26 6.36 -1.80
C PHE A 342 -2.76 6.72 -1.79
N ALA A 343 -3.12 7.90 -1.26
CA ALA A 343 -4.50 8.38 -1.30
C ALA A 343 -5.01 8.55 -2.74
N THR A 344 -4.17 9.07 -3.64
CA THR A 344 -4.52 9.22 -5.07
C THR A 344 -4.83 7.87 -5.71
N LEU A 345 -3.97 6.85 -5.50
CA LEU A 345 -4.19 5.50 -5.99
C LEU A 345 -5.49 4.89 -5.45
N VAL A 346 -5.74 5.03 -4.15
CA VAL A 346 -6.96 4.51 -3.49
C VAL A 346 -8.21 5.18 -4.07
N ILE A 347 -8.22 6.51 -4.26
CA ILE A 347 -9.35 7.23 -4.85
C ILE A 347 -9.61 6.79 -6.30
N ASP A 348 -8.55 6.58 -7.07
CA ASP A 348 -8.66 6.11 -8.45
C ASP A 348 -9.23 4.69 -8.49
N ILE A 349 -8.77 3.76 -7.65
CA ILE A 349 -9.35 2.41 -7.53
C ILE A 349 -10.83 2.46 -7.14
N LEU A 350 -11.21 3.27 -6.15
CA LEU A 350 -12.61 3.42 -5.75
C LEU A 350 -13.49 3.93 -6.91
N SER A 351 -12.99 4.93 -7.63
CA SER A 351 -13.71 5.52 -8.77
C SER A 351 -13.84 4.52 -9.92
N ASP A 352 -12.78 3.75 -10.18
CA ASP A 352 -12.71 2.72 -11.22
C ASP A 352 -13.63 1.54 -10.92
N ALA A 353 -13.64 1.07 -9.66
CA ALA A 353 -14.51 0.01 -9.19
C ALA A 353 -15.99 0.37 -9.37
N LYS A 354 -16.38 1.61 -9.00
CA LYS A 354 -17.72 2.13 -9.24
C LYS A 354 -18.07 2.14 -10.73
N ARG A 355 -17.16 2.61 -11.60
CA ARG A 355 -17.38 2.63 -13.05
C ARG A 355 -17.60 1.23 -13.61
N ARG A 356 -16.73 0.28 -13.24
CA ARG A 356 -16.78 -1.11 -13.72
C ARG A 356 -18.09 -1.80 -13.33
N GLN A 357 -18.58 -1.56 -12.11
CA GLN A 357 -19.85 -2.13 -11.69
C GLN A 357 -21.05 -1.55 -12.47
N GLN A 358 -21.01 -0.27 -12.83
CA GLN A 358 -22.08 0.39 -13.58
C GLN A 358 -22.10 0.02 -15.07
N GLY A 359 -21.09 -0.69 -15.58
CA GLY A 359 -20.98 -1.05 -17.00
C GLY A 359 -20.72 0.13 -17.94
N SER A 360 -20.33 1.30 -17.41
CA SER A 360 -20.09 2.50 -18.20
C SER A 360 -18.85 2.36 -19.08
N PRO A 361 -18.95 2.53 -20.42
CA PRO A 361 -17.80 2.46 -21.32
C PRO A 361 -16.81 3.61 -21.05
N LEU A 362 -15.53 3.38 -21.33
CA LEU A 362 -14.50 4.42 -21.31
C LEU A 362 -14.89 5.49 -22.35
N SER A 363 -15.28 6.69 -21.91
CA SER A 363 -15.55 7.80 -22.82
C SER A 363 -14.24 8.31 -23.43
N GLY A 364 -13.81 7.72 -24.54
CA GLY A 364 -12.58 8.15 -25.24
C GLY A 364 -12.12 7.28 -26.41
N SER A 365 -12.96 6.38 -26.95
CA SER A 365 -12.51 5.49 -28.04
C SER A 365 -12.46 6.13 -29.43
N LYS A 366 -12.98 7.36 -29.62
CA LYS A 366 -12.93 8.03 -30.93
C LYS A 366 -11.59 8.71 -31.24
N ASP A 367 -10.80 9.09 -30.24
CA ASP A 367 -9.54 9.80 -30.47
C ASP A 367 -8.34 8.86 -30.70
N ASN A 368 -8.48 7.57 -30.38
CA ASN A 368 -7.37 6.60 -30.50
C ASN A 368 -7.23 6.00 -31.91
N VAL A 369 -8.25 6.10 -32.77
CA VAL A 369 -8.19 5.53 -34.14
C VAL A 369 -7.39 6.44 -35.08
N GLU A 370 -7.35 7.74 -34.84
CA GLU A 370 -6.63 8.69 -35.70
C GLU A 370 -5.11 8.69 -35.47
N LEU A 371 -4.66 8.38 -34.24
CA LEU A 371 -3.23 8.31 -33.92
C LEU A 371 -2.56 7.02 -34.40
N ILE A 372 -3.29 5.91 -34.48
CA ILE A 372 -2.74 4.63 -34.98
C ILE A 372 -2.59 4.67 -36.51
N LEU A 373 -3.54 5.28 -37.22
CA LEU A 373 -3.48 5.41 -38.67
C LEU A 373 -2.38 6.36 -39.16
N LYS A 374 -1.93 7.33 -38.35
CA LYS A 374 -0.79 8.19 -38.68
C LYS A 374 0.57 7.52 -38.46
N THR A 375 0.66 6.56 -37.55
CA THR A 375 1.92 5.85 -37.26
C THR A 375 2.17 4.68 -38.22
N VAL A 376 1.09 4.01 -38.69
CA VAL A 376 1.19 2.85 -39.60
C VAL A 376 1.59 3.25 -41.04
N ASN A 377 1.45 4.52 -41.42
CA ASN A 377 1.73 4.96 -42.79
C ASN A 377 3.22 5.22 -43.10
N ASN A 378 4.12 5.00 -42.13
CA ASN A 378 5.55 5.29 -42.29
C ASN A 378 6.50 4.08 -42.18
N GLN A 379 5.99 2.86 -41.98
CA GLN A 379 6.86 1.69 -41.89
C GLN A 379 6.23 0.46 -42.54
N HIS A 380 6.45 0.29 -43.85
CA HIS A 380 6.58 -1.04 -44.44
C HIS A 380 7.37 -0.99 -45.76
N SER A 381 8.59 -1.53 -45.71
CA SER A 381 9.39 -2.20 -46.75
C SER A 381 10.72 -2.52 -46.05
N ILE A 382 11.15 -3.75 -45.77
CA ILE A 382 11.43 -4.90 -46.65
C ILE A 382 11.45 -6.21 -45.82
N GLU A 383 11.26 -7.31 -46.54
CA GLU A 383 10.95 -8.71 -46.22
C GLU A 383 11.98 -9.58 -45.44
N ASN A 384 11.41 -10.59 -44.75
CA ASN A 384 11.79 -12.01 -44.60
C ASN A 384 13.26 -12.47 -44.42
N GLN A 385 13.54 -13.17 -43.30
CA GLN A 385 14.12 -14.53 -43.29
C GLN A 385 14.13 -15.18 -41.89
N ASP A 386 13.91 -16.50 -41.87
CA ASP A 386 13.87 -17.42 -40.73
C ASP A 386 15.13 -17.43 -39.83
N ASN A 387 14.95 -17.63 -38.52
CA ASN A 387 15.66 -18.67 -37.75
C ASN A 387 15.18 -18.74 -36.27
N GLU A 388 15.06 -19.97 -35.78
CA GLU A 388 14.75 -20.37 -34.40
C GLU A 388 15.89 -20.10 -33.40
N GLN A 389 15.53 -19.94 -32.11
CA GLN A 389 16.27 -20.27 -30.86
C GLN A 389 16.32 -19.09 -29.82
N PRO A 390 16.21 -19.36 -28.48
CA PRO A 390 15.57 -18.43 -27.53
C PRO A 390 16.55 -17.51 -26.81
N ASP A 391 16.18 -16.23 -26.70
CA ASP A 391 17.00 -15.21 -26.04
C ASP A 391 16.67 -15.04 -24.56
N TYR A 392 17.77 -15.04 -23.80
CA TYR A 392 17.91 -14.85 -22.37
C TYR A 392 17.76 -13.35 -22.06
N ASP A 393 16.63 -12.94 -21.48
CA ASP A 393 16.35 -11.52 -21.26
C ASP A 393 17.22 -10.98 -20.10
N SER A 394 18.22 -10.18 -20.47
CA SER A 394 19.16 -9.54 -19.58
C SER A 394 18.58 -8.22 -19.08
N VAL A 395 18.34 -8.16 -17.77
CA VAL A 395 18.32 -6.98 -16.89
C VAL A 395 18.50 -5.62 -17.58
N ALA A 396 17.42 -4.83 -17.61
CA ALA A 396 17.45 -3.42 -17.97
C ALA A 396 18.34 -2.63 -16.98
N SER A 397 19.44 -2.11 -17.51
CA SER A 397 20.23 -1.02 -16.94
C SER A 397 19.56 0.31 -17.27
N ASP A 398 19.31 1.11 -16.23
CA ASP A 398 18.87 2.51 -16.36
C ASP A 398 20.08 3.41 -16.65
N GLU A 399 20.39 3.66 -17.92
CA GLU A 399 21.26 4.78 -18.36
C GLU A 399 20.66 5.42 -19.62
N ASP A 400 20.26 6.69 -19.53
CA ASP A 400 20.58 7.79 -20.46
C ASP A 400 19.71 9.02 -20.13
N THR A 401 20.29 10.09 -19.56
CA THR A 401 21.03 11.22 -20.18
C THR A 401 20.16 12.21 -20.96
N ASP A 402 20.09 13.41 -20.38
CA ASP A 402 19.63 14.66 -20.97
C ASP A 402 20.56 15.10 -22.12
N LEU A 403 19.97 15.57 -23.23
CA LEU A 403 20.67 16.35 -24.24
C LEU A 403 20.07 17.75 -24.34
N GLU A 404 20.96 18.73 -24.15
CA GLU A 404 20.75 20.18 -24.26
C GLU A 404 20.20 20.63 -25.63
N ALA A 405 19.47 21.74 -25.62
CA ALA A 405 19.46 22.68 -26.74
C ALA A 405 19.51 24.13 -26.23
N ALA A 406 20.71 24.70 -26.25
CA ALA A 406 20.94 26.13 -26.11
C ALA A 406 20.68 26.85 -27.44
N ALA A 407 19.73 27.79 -27.47
CA ALA A 407 19.77 28.97 -28.34
C ALA A 407 18.67 29.97 -27.95
N SER A 408 19.08 31.13 -27.42
CA SER A 408 18.62 32.48 -27.82
C SER A 408 18.88 33.50 -26.71
N LYS A 409 19.93 34.31 -26.90
CA LYS A 409 20.12 35.56 -26.15
C LYS A 409 19.17 36.62 -26.68
N ALA A 410 18.50 37.32 -25.77
CA ALA A 410 18.49 38.79 -25.62
C ALA A 410 17.12 39.39 -25.28
N ASN A 411 17.13 40.20 -24.21
CA ASN A 411 16.28 41.36 -23.96
C ASN A 411 14.93 41.13 -23.23
N ARG A 412 14.95 41.24 -21.89
CA ARG A 412 14.32 42.38 -21.17
C ARG A 412 14.48 42.28 -19.65
N GLN A 413 14.84 43.42 -19.07
CA GLN A 413 14.93 43.72 -17.66
C GLN A 413 13.57 43.64 -16.92
N LYS A 414 13.68 43.30 -15.63
CA LYS A 414 12.80 43.64 -14.49
C LYS A 414 11.41 42.99 -14.42
N SER A 415 11.30 41.92 -13.64
CA SER A 415 10.46 41.87 -12.44
C SER A 415 10.95 40.75 -11.51
N LEU A 416 11.38 41.12 -10.30
CA LEU A 416 11.70 40.21 -9.21
C LEU A 416 10.42 39.82 -8.45
N ASP A 417 10.51 38.72 -7.72
CA ASP A 417 9.52 38.00 -6.88
C ASP A 417 8.72 36.93 -7.66
N SER A 418 8.77 35.63 -7.35
CA SER A 418 9.25 34.90 -6.17
C SER A 418 9.42 33.41 -6.55
N ASP A 419 10.64 32.87 -6.35
CA ASP A 419 10.96 31.44 -6.48
C ASP A 419 10.95 30.82 -5.07
N LEU A 420 10.07 29.85 -4.84
CA LEU A 420 10.05 29.02 -3.64
C LEU A 420 11.09 27.91 -3.80
N SER A 421 12.31 28.18 -3.33
CA SER A 421 13.33 27.15 -3.14
C SER A 421 13.19 26.52 -1.75
N ASP A 422 13.18 25.19 -1.71
CA ASP A 422 13.16 24.33 -0.52
C ASP A 422 14.46 24.46 0.30
N GLY A 423 14.65 25.62 0.92
CA GLY A 423 15.74 25.96 1.84
C GLY A 423 15.36 25.74 3.31
N PRO A 424 16.33 25.77 4.24
CA PRO A 424 16.04 25.69 5.67
C PRO A 424 15.16 26.88 6.09
N VAL A 425 14.02 26.58 6.73
CA VAL A 425 13.02 27.55 7.21
C VAL A 425 13.72 28.72 7.91
N THR A 426 13.57 29.92 7.35
CA THR A 426 14.14 31.12 7.93
C THR A 426 13.40 31.46 9.23
N VAL A 427 14.09 32.15 10.17
CA VAL A 427 13.48 32.59 11.43
C VAL A 427 12.23 33.47 11.18
N GLN A 428 12.20 34.16 10.04
CA GLN A 428 11.07 34.97 9.61
C GLN A 428 9.86 34.10 9.23
N GLU A 429 10.06 33.06 8.40
CA GLU A 429 9.01 32.10 8.04
C GLU A 429 8.52 31.33 9.28
N PHE A 430 9.41 30.99 10.21
CA PHE A 430 9.02 30.37 11.49
C PHE A 430 8.16 31.30 12.35
N MET A 431 8.49 32.60 12.42
CA MET A 431 7.66 33.58 13.14
C MET A 431 6.30 33.79 12.45
N GLU A 432 6.25 33.78 11.12
CA GLU A 432 5.01 33.89 10.36
C GLU A 432 4.10 32.68 10.59
N VAL A 433 4.66 31.46 10.55
CA VAL A 433 3.93 30.22 10.87
C VAL A 433 3.49 30.21 12.33
N LYS A 434 4.32 30.67 13.27
CA LYS A 434 3.96 30.79 14.68
C LYS A 434 2.80 31.77 14.89
N ASN A 435 2.83 32.92 14.22
CA ASN A 435 1.75 33.90 14.30
C ASN A 435 0.46 33.37 13.65
N ALA A 436 0.56 32.66 12.52
CA ALA A 436 -0.57 31.99 11.88
C ALA A 436 -1.16 30.89 12.77
N LEU A 437 -0.31 30.14 13.49
CA LEU A 437 -0.74 29.11 14.43
C LEU A 437 -1.51 29.71 15.61
N VAL A 438 -1.01 30.80 16.21
CA VAL A 438 -1.71 31.53 17.28
C VAL A 438 -3.06 32.08 16.80
N ALA A 439 -3.12 32.61 15.57
CA ALA A 439 -4.37 33.08 14.97
C ALA A 439 -5.36 31.94 14.72
N SER A 440 -4.88 30.77 14.30
CA SER A 440 -5.70 29.57 14.09
C SER A 440 -6.23 29.02 15.42
N GLU A 441 -5.40 29.00 16.47
CA GLU A 441 -5.80 28.58 17.82
C GLU A 441 -6.89 29.50 18.40
N ALA A 442 -6.76 30.82 18.23
CA ALA A 442 -7.81 31.77 18.61
C ALA A 442 -9.12 31.52 17.83
N LYS A 443 -9.04 31.17 16.54
CA LYS A 443 -10.22 30.85 15.73
C LYS A 443 -10.87 29.54 16.13
N ILE A 444 -10.10 28.53 16.52
CA ILE A 444 -10.61 27.28 17.07
C ILE A 444 -11.33 27.54 18.40
N GLN A 445 -10.76 28.34 19.30
CA GLN A 445 -11.42 28.72 20.55
C GLN A 445 -12.74 29.48 20.31
N GLN A 446 -12.76 30.40 19.33
CA GLN A 446 -13.98 31.10 18.91
C GLN A 446 -15.05 30.10 18.40
N LEU A 447 -14.65 29.15 17.54
CA LEU A 447 -15.55 28.13 16.99
C LEU A 447 -16.08 27.18 18.08
N MET A 448 -15.25 26.79 19.04
CA MET A 448 -15.68 26.01 20.20
C MET A 448 -16.74 26.76 21.03
N LYS A 449 -16.55 28.07 21.23
CA LYS A 449 -17.53 28.91 21.92
C LYS A 449 -18.86 29.00 21.15
N VAL A 450 -18.80 29.17 19.84
CA VAL A 450 -19.99 29.17 18.97
C VAL A 450 -20.69 27.82 19.00
N ASN A 451 -19.95 26.71 18.96
CA ASN A 451 -20.50 25.36 19.00
C ASN A 451 -21.19 25.05 20.35
N ASN A 452 -20.60 25.52 21.46
CA ASN A 452 -21.24 25.43 22.78
C ASN A 452 -22.55 26.24 22.82
N ASN A 453 -22.55 27.46 22.28
CA ASN A 453 -23.76 28.29 22.22
C ASN A 453 -24.86 27.65 21.36
N LEU A 454 -24.50 27.08 20.19
CA LEU A 454 -25.43 26.35 19.33
C LEU A 454 -25.97 25.09 20.01
N SER A 455 -25.14 24.38 20.77
CA SER A 455 -25.54 23.21 21.55
C SER A 455 -26.54 23.60 22.65
N ASP A 456 -26.34 24.75 23.30
CA ASP A 456 -27.27 25.29 24.29
C ASP A 456 -28.59 25.75 23.65
N GLU A 457 -28.54 26.40 22.49
CA GLU A 457 -29.72 26.76 21.71
C GLU A 457 -30.53 25.53 21.28
N LEU A 458 -29.86 24.48 20.80
CA LEU A 458 -30.50 23.20 20.46
C LEU A 458 -31.15 22.55 21.69
N ARG A 459 -30.49 22.62 22.85
CA ARG A 459 -31.04 22.13 24.12
C ARG A 459 -32.28 22.92 24.55
N ILE A 460 -32.27 24.24 24.35
CA ILE A 460 -33.41 25.12 24.62
C ILE A 460 -34.56 24.82 23.65
N MET A 461 -34.28 24.63 22.36
CA MET A 461 -35.28 24.26 21.36
C MET A 461 -35.90 22.89 21.65
N GLN A 462 -35.09 21.88 22.00
CA GLN A 462 -35.59 20.57 22.43
C GLN A 462 -36.48 20.67 23.68
N LYS A 463 -36.14 21.56 24.62
CA LYS A 463 -36.95 21.80 25.83
C LYS A 463 -38.26 22.55 25.52
N LYS A 464 -38.28 23.42 24.49
CA LYS A 464 -39.51 24.07 23.99
C LYS A 464 -40.42 23.09 23.26
N ILE A 465 -39.85 22.18 22.46
CA ILE A 465 -40.59 21.10 21.79
C ILE A 465 -41.17 20.11 22.82
N GLY A 466 -40.39 19.73 23.83
CA GLY A 466 -40.85 18.85 24.92
C GLY A 466 -41.93 19.46 25.82
N ARG A 467 -42.03 20.79 25.89
CA ARG A 467 -43.12 21.49 26.61
C ARG A 467 -44.37 21.70 25.76
N SER A 468 -44.25 21.72 24.43
CA SER A 468 -45.41 21.83 23.52
C SER A 468 -46.19 20.53 23.37
N ALA A 469 -45.62 19.38 23.77
CA ALA A 469 -46.24 18.06 23.60
C ALA A 469 -47.17 17.63 24.77
N LEU A 470 -47.34 18.45 25.81
CA LEU A 470 -48.16 18.10 26.99
C LEU A 470 -49.46 18.91 27.13
N VAL A 471 -49.87 19.69 26.12
CA VAL A 471 -51.15 20.40 26.14
C VAL A 471 -51.83 20.25 24.80
N THR A 472 -52.61 19.17 24.63
CA THR A 472 -53.97 19.15 24.02
C THR A 472 -54.38 17.71 23.76
N SER A 473 -55.07 17.11 24.72
CA SER A 473 -55.98 15.99 24.52
C SER A 473 -57.40 16.52 24.53
N SER A 474 -58.03 16.68 23.35
CA SER A 474 -59.45 16.39 23.08
C SER A 474 -59.93 16.94 21.72
N SER A 475 -60.49 16.02 20.94
CA SER A 475 -61.65 16.15 20.02
C SER A 475 -61.57 16.87 18.65
N SER A 476 -61.94 16.07 17.63
CA SER A 476 -62.77 16.32 16.43
C SER A 476 -62.19 17.03 15.17
N LEU A 477 -62.11 16.23 14.10
CA LEU A 477 -62.10 16.58 12.65
C LEU A 477 -63.49 17.14 12.20
N PRO A 478 -63.69 17.78 11.00
CA PRO A 478 -63.01 17.52 9.72
C PRO A 478 -62.67 18.71 8.76
N SER A 479 -61.82 18.36 7.77
CA SER A 479 -61.58 18.86 6.38
C SER A 479 -62.63 19.79 5.72
N PHE A 480 -62.39 20.67 4.72
CA PHE A 480 -61.45 20.88 3.57
C PHE A 480 -61.81 22.30 2.96
N PRO A 481 -61.41 22.81 1.74
CA PRO A 481 -60.69 22.23 0.58
C PRO A 481 -59.67 23.14 -0.20
N SER A 482 -59.01 22.49 -1.19
CA SER A 482 -58.61 22.98 -2.55
C SER A 482 -57.50 24.03 -2.71
N THR A 483 -56.59 24.04 -3.70
CA THR A 483 -56.32 23.35 -4.98
C THR A 483 -54.93 23.87 -5.46
N LEU A 484 -54.06 23.16 -6.18
CA LEU A 484 -54.15 22.82 -7.61
C LEU A 484 -53.11 21.74 -7.98
N SER A 485 -53.59 20.70 -8.65
CA SER A 485 -52.91 19.66 -9.41
C SER A 485 -52.43 20.21 -10.78
N TRP A 486 -51.72 19.50 -11.67
CA TRP A 486 -52.14 18.30 -12.41
C TRP A 486 -50.97 17.58 -13.09
N SER A 487 -50.96 16.25 -12.97
CA SER A 487 -50.41 15.28 -13.92
C SER A 487 -51.40 15.05 -15.08
N ARG A 488 -50.96 14.45 -16.19
CA ARG A 488 -51.88 13.85 -17.17
C ARG A 488 -51.32 12.59 -17.85
N ASP A 489 -52.16 11.56 -17.83
CA ASP A 489 -52.02 10.24 -18.46
C ASP A 489 -52.38 10.20 -19.96
N GLU A 490 -51.73 9.26 -20.64
CA GLU A 490 -52.20 8.16 -21.53
C GLU A 490 -53.29 8.34 -22.64
N SER A 491 -52.88 7.95 -23.86
CA SER A 491 -53.56 7.21 -24.98
C SER A 491 -54.89 7.67 -25.63
N THR A 492 -54.87 7.88 -26.96
CA THR A 492 -55.64 7.08 -27.98
C THR A 492 -55.47 7.52 -29.47
N ARG A 493 -55.25 6.50 -30.35
CA ARG A 493 -55.73 6.27 -31.75
C ARG A 493 -55.31 7.17 -32.94
N ARG A 494 -54.55 6.58 -33.89
CA ARG A 494 -55.01 6.22 -35.26
C ARG A 494 -53.99 5.32 -36.01
N ALA A 495 -54.52 4.46 -36.86
CA ALA A 495 -53.88 3.33 -37.54
C ALA A 495 -53.22 3.68 -38.90
N SER A 496 -52.20 2.91 -39.32
CA SER A 496 -52.23 2.15 -40.59
C SER A 496 -51.04 1.15 -40.73
N ARG A 497 -51.42 -0.14 -40.95
CA ARG A 497 -50.86 -1.23 -41.79
C ARG A 497 -49.32 -1.49 -41.85
N LEU A 498 -48.85 -2.70 -41.48
CA LEU A 498 -48.41 -3.86 -42.32
C LEU A 498 -47.25 -3.51 -43.29
N GLU A 499 -46.15 -4.25 -43.53
CA GLU A 499 -45.73 -5.66 -43.36
C GLU A 499 -44.21 -5.69 -43.75
N LYS A 500 -43.33 -6.33 -42.97
CA LYS A 500 -42.51 -7.51 -43.33
C LYS A 500 -41.96 -7.62 -44.77
N GLN A 501 -40.63 -7.70 -44.87
CA GLN A 501 -39.78 -8.70 -45.60
C GLN A 501 -38.59 -8.12 -46.39
N ASN A 502 -37.48 -8.88 -46.29
CA ASN A 502 -36.28 -8.87 -47.12
C ASN A 502 -36.58 -8.84 -48.62
N SER A 503 -35.67 -8.25 -49.41
CA SER A 503 -34.79 -8.91 -50.41
C SER A 503 -34.28 -7.88 -51.44
N THR A 504 -33.05 -8.12 -51.92
CA THR A 504 -32.38 -7.59 -53.14
C THR A 504 -33.25 -7.71 -54.41
N PRO A 505 -32.97 -7.00 -55.54
CA PRO A 505 -31.93 -7.34 -56.57
C PRO A 505 -31.25 -6.09 -57.22
N GLU A 506 -30.00 -6.10 -57.72
CA GLU A 506 -29.37 -6.79 -58.88
C GLU A 506 -29.67 -6.14 -60.26
N SER A 507 -28.62 -5.72 -61.01
CA SER A 507 -28.38 -6.06 -62.44
C SER A 507 -27.23 -5.24 -63.10
N ASP A 508 -26.08 -5.90 -63.31
CA ASP A 508 -25.33 -6.18 -64.55
C ASP A 508 -24.92 -5.15 -65.65
N TYR A 509 -23.78 -5.53 -66.28
CA TYR A 509 -23.08 -5.12 -67.54
C TYR A 509 -22.05 -3.97 -67.43
N ASP A 510 -20.82 -4.00 -67.98
CA ASP A 510 -20.07 -4.97 -68.81
C ASP A 510 -18.56 -4.56 -68.93
N ASN A 511 -17.72 -5.53 -69.30
CA ASN A 511 -16.43 -5.49 -70.05
C ASN A 511 -15.07 -4.91 -69.54
N THR A 512 -14.10 -5.83 -69.44
CA THR A 512 -12.65 -5.87 -69.82
C THR A 512 -12.20 -5.08 -71.09
N PRO A 513 -10.92 -5.08 -71.55
CA PRO A 513 -9.57 -5.13 -70.91
C PRO A 513 -8.53 -4.15 -71.56
N ASN A 514 -7.26 -4.28 -71.13
CA ASN A 514 -6.00 -4.05 -71.87
C ASN A 514 -5.27 -2.69 -71.93
N ASP A 515 -3.97 -2.82 -71.61
CA ASP A 515 -2.77 -2.29 -72.28
C ASP A 515 -2.31 -0.82 -72.10
N ARG A 516 -1.04 -0.75 -71.67
CA ARG A 516 0.08 0.05 -72.18
C ARG A 516 0.32 1.48 -71.68
N ASP A 517 1.38 1.59 -70.87
CA ASP A 517 2.61 2.42 -71.04
C ASP A 517 2.77 3.10 -72.43
N PRO A 518 3.55 4.21 -72.59
CA PRO A 518 4.88 4.41 -71.98
C PRO A 518 5.30 5.88 -71.75
N ASP A 519 6.61 6.08 -71.59
CA ASP A 519 7.42 7.28 -71.87
C ASP A 519 7.63 8.29 -70.72
N ASP A 520 8.81 8.86 -70.45
CA ASP A 520 10.17 8.73 -70.98
C ASP A 520 11.11 9.65 -70.14
N LEU A 521 12.43 9.41 -70.20
CA LEU A 521 13.59 10.32 -69.94
C LEU A 521 13.68 11.14 -68.63
N GLY A 522 14.81 11.24 -67.92
CA GLY A 522 16.19 10.91 -68.23
C GLY A 522 17.17 11.81 -67.44
N SER A 523 18.44 11.39 -67.43
CA SER A 523 19.67 12.18 -67.21
C SER A 523 20.46 12.05 -65.89
N SER A 524 21.29 10.99 -65.82
CA SER A 524 22.78 11.05 -65.89
C SER A 524 23.57 12.14 -65.11
N ARG A 525 24.45 11.75 -64.16
CA ARG A 525 25.93 11.58 -64.34
C ARG A 525 26.72 11.50 -63.01
N LYS A 526 27.50 10.40 -62.87
CA LYS A 526 28.91 10.17 -62.44
C LYS A 526 29.51 11.02 -61.28
N GLY A 527 30.37 10.49 -60.39
CA GLY A 527 31.19 9.27 -60.41
C GLY A 527 31.90 9.01 -59.06
N ARG A 528 32.29 7.74 -58.79
CA ARG A 528 33.68 7.21 -58.69
C ARG A 528 34.48 7.74 -57.48
N GLN A 529 35.19 6.94 -56.65
CA GLN A 529 35.66 5.55 -56.75
C GLN A 529 36.36 5.13 -55.42
N ARG A 530 36.21 3.85 -55.02
CA ARG A 530 37.20 2.89 -54.44
C ARG A 530 37.94 3.23 -53.12
N SER A 531 38.39 2.31 -52.25
CA SER A 531 38.59 0.84 -52.21
C SER A 531 39.05 0.51 -50.76
N MET A 532 38.50 -0.47 -50.02
CA MET A 532 39.00 -1.86 -49.80
C MET A 532 40.52 -1.99 -49.46
N VAL A 533 41.05 -2.81 -48.53
CA VAL A 533 40.57 -3.72 -47.44
C VAL A 533 41.82 -4.47 -46.83
N TRP A 534 41.70 -5.09 -45.63
CA TRP A 534 42.52 -6.14 -44.94
C TRP A 534 43.98 -5.82 -44.49
N GLN A 535 44.26 -5.75 -43.16
CA GLN A 535 44.65 -6.80 -42.16
C GLN A 535 46.10 -7.35 -42.26
N GLY A 536 46.80 -7.41 -41.11
CA GLY A 536 47.98 -8.27 -40.90
C GLY A 536 48.96 -7.85 -39.79
N ASP A 537 48.84 -8.52 -38.63
CA ASP A 537 49.79 -8.84 -37.52
C ASP A 537 51.11 -8.09 -37.22
N GLY A 538 51.23 -7.64 -35.96
CA GLY A 538 52.19 -8.05 -34.90
C GLY A 538 53.72 -7.99 -35.08
N SER A 539 54.42 -7.18 -34.24
CA SER A 539 55.56 -7.54 -33.32
C SER A 539 56.56 -6.38 -33.01
N VAL A 540 56.49 -5.76 -31.80
CA VAL A 540 57.53 -5.42 -30.74
C VAL A 540 58.98 -4.92 -31.15
N PRO A 541 59.80 -4.14 -30.35
CA PRO A 541 59.64 -3.11 -29.27
C PRO A 541 60.55 -1.81 -29.34
N ASP A 542 60.27 -0.84 -28.43
CA ASP A 542 61.13 0.17 -27.73
C ASP A 542 61.76 1.38 -28.49
N PRO A 543 62.23 2.51 -27.86
CA PRO A 543 62.38 2.83 -26.41
C PRO A 543 62.03 4.27 -25.90
N ALA A 544 61.85 4.33 -24.57
CA ALA A 544 62.18 5.36 -23.54
C ALA A 544 62.25 6.88 -23.81
N GLU A 545 61.48 7.66 -23.01
CA GLU A 545 61.88 8.77 -22.07
C GLU A 545 60.64 9.61 -21.64
N PRO A 546 60.64 10.46 -20.58
CA PRO A 546 60.97 10.22 -19.18
C PRO A 546 59.93 10.82 -18.16
N HIS A 547 59.94 10.32 -16.92
CA HIS A 547 59.46 10.91 -15.65
C HIS A 547 58.05 11.54 -15.56
N ALA A 548 57.08 10.75 -15.08
CA ALA A 548 55.85 11.26 -14.48
C ALA A 548 56.07 11.66 -13.01
N ALA A 549 55.70 12.90 -12.66
CA ALA A 549 55.40 13.29 -11.28
C ALA A 549 54.14 12.55 -10.81
N PRO A 550 54.05 12.11 -9.54
CA PRO A 550 52.89 11.34 -9.08
C PRO A 550 51.63 12.22 -9.11
N SER A 551 50.60 11.71 -9.79
CA SER A 551 49.24 12.27 -9.76
C SER A 551 48.69 12.25 -8.33
N PRO A 552 47.81 13.20 -7.95
CA PRO A 552 47.21 13.22 -6.61
C PRO A 552 46.18 12.08 -6.53
N VAL A 553 46.62 10.95 -6.00
CA VAL A 553 45.76 9.78 -5.75
C VAL A 553 44.80 10.13 -4.61
N LEU A 554 43.50 9.93 -4.84
CA LEU A 554 42.46 10.04 -3.82
C LEU A 554 42.70 8.98 -2.72
N PRO A 555 42.32 9.24 -1.46
CA PRO A 555 42.49 8.25 -0.39
C PRO A 555 41.68 6.97 -0.68
N SER A 556 42.12 5.85 -0.11
CA SER A 556 41.40 4.58 -0.24
C SER A 556 40.00 4.71 0.36
N THR A 557 39.00 4.11 -0.29
CA THR A 557 37.61 4.14 0.19
C THR A 557 37.50 3.53 1.59
N GLU A 558 38.32 2.52 1.90
CA GLU A 558 38.36 1.88 3.21
C GLU A 558 38.84 2.82 4.33
N ASP A 559 39.87 3.64 4.07
CA ASP A 559 40.38 4.61 5.05
C ASP A 559 39.34 5.69 5.36
N VAL A 560 38.61 6.15 4.34
CA VAL A 560 37.54 7.15 4.50
C VAL A 560 36.36 6.57 5.28
N ILE A 561 36.00 5.29 5.06
CA ILE A 561 34.98 4.58 5.83
C ILE A 561 35.39 4.46 7.30
N ARG A 562 36.62 3.98 7.58
CA ARG A 562 37.12 3.82 8.97
C ARG A 562 37.13 5.15 9.74
N LYS A 563 37.54 6.26 9.09
CA LYS A 563 37.49 7.59 9.72
C LYS A 563 36.05 8.10 9.92
N THR A 564 35.14 7.79 9.00
CA THR A 564 33.71 8.14 9.12
C THR A 564 33.04 7.39 10.27
N GLU A 565 33.37 6.11 10.47
CA GLU A 565 32.91 5.32 11.62
C GLU A 565 33.42 5.90 12.94
N GLN A 566 34.69 6.32 13.00
CA GLN A 566 35.27 6.97 14.17
C GLN A 566 34.58 8.30 14.51
N ILE A 567 34.26 9.12 13.50
CA ILE A 567 33.48 10.35 13.67
C ILE A 567 32.07 10.04 14.18
N THR A 568 31.42 9.04 13.60
CA THR A 568 30.05 8.63 13.97
C THR A 568 29.98 8.13 15.41
N LYS A 569 30.96 7.35 15.85
CA LYS A 569 31.06 6.90 17.26
C LYS A 569 31.21 8.07 18.23
N ASN A 570 32.07 9.04 17.91
CA ASN A 570 32.25 10.23 18.74
C ASN A 570 30.98 11.10 18.78
N ILE A 571 30.24 11.19 17.67
CA ILE A 571 28.93 11.87 17.62
C ILE A 571 27.90 11.16 18.49
N GLN A 572 27.84 9.82 18.46
CA GLN A 572 26.90 9.06 19.31
C GLN A 572 27.15 9.30 20.80
N GLU A 573 28.41 9.43 21.22
CA GLU A 573 28.74 9.77 22.61
C GLU A 573 28.31 11.19 22.97
N LEU A 574 28.46 12.16 22.05
CA LEU A 574 27.95 13.53 22.24
C LEU A 574 26.43 13.57 22.35
N LEU A 575 25.71 12.84 21.48
CA LEU A 575 24.24 12.77 21.51
C LEU A 575 23.73 12.10 22.79
N ARG A 576 24.43 11.09 23.30
CA ARG A 576 24.12 10.48 24.61
C ARG A 576 24.34 11.48 25.75
N ALA A 577 25.45 12.22 25.75
CA ALA A 577 25.68 13.28 26.73
C ALA A 577 24.61 14.38 26.66
N ALA A 578 24.09 14.67 25.46
CA ALA A 578 23.00 15.62 25.27
C ALA A 578 21.65 15.12 25.82
N GLN A 579 21.33 13.85 25.62
CA GLN A 579 20.13 13.22 26.19
C GLN A 579 20.17 13.14 27.72
N GLU A 580 21.36 12.93 28.29
CA GLU A 580 21.58 12.85 29.74
C GLU A 580 21.79 14.22 30.42
N ASN A 581 21.67 15.34 29.68
CA ASN A 581 21.94 16.71 30.13
C ASN A 581 23.33 16.89 30.79
N LYS A 582 24.35 16.15 30.33
CA LYS A 582 25.73 16.19 30.84
C LYS A 582 26.58 17.20 30.07
N HIS A 583 26.36 18.49 30.33
CA HIS A 583 27.03 19.58 29.60
C HIS A 583 28.56 19.63 29.78
N ASP A 584 29.07 19.15 30.92
CA ASP A 584 30.53 19.05 31.16
C ASP A 584 31.25 18.11 30.18
N SER A 585 30.51 17.19 29.55
CA SER A 585 31.05 16.24 28.57
C SER A 585 31.09 16.80 27.15
N TYR A 586 30.48 17.96 26.87
CA TYR A 586 30.37 18.50 25.52
C TYR A 586 31.71 18.93 24.94
N ILE A 587 32.56 19.57 25.76
CA ILE A 587 33.88 20.04 25.34
C ILE A 587 34.78 18.84 24.97
N PRO A 588 35.01 17.84 25.85
CA PRO A 588 35.81 16.67 25.49
C PRO A 588 35.27 15.89 24.28
N CYS A 589 33.94 15.81 24.12
CA CYS A 589 33.35 15.18 22.94
C CYS A 589 33.60 16.00 21.66
N SER A 590 33.45 17.32 21.71
CA SER A 590 33.71 18.20 20.57
C SER A 590 35.18 18.19 20.13
N GLU A 591 36.13 18.08 21.06
CA GLU A 591 37.56 17.96 20.77
C GLU A 591 37.87 16.64 20.07
N ARG A 592 37.31 15.52 20.55
CA ARG A 592 37.47 14.20 19.90
C ARG A 592 36.87 14.16 18.50
N ILE A 593 35.72 14.81 18.30
CA ILE A 593 35.11 14.97 16.97
C ILE A 593 36.01 15.81 16.07
N HIS A 594 36.54 16.93 16.57
CA HIS A 594 37.41 17.82 15.79
C HIS A 594 38.73 17.15 15.38
N THR A 595 39.36 16.38 16.27
CA THR A 595 40.56 15.59 15.95
C THR A 595 40.25 14.56 14.87
N ALA A 596 39.16 13.80 15.01
CA ALA A 596 38.76 12.80 14.01
C ALA A 596 38.43 13.43 12.64
N VAL A 597 37.80 14.61 12.62
CA VAL A 597 37.54 15.38 11.40
C VAL A 597 38.83 15.89 10.76
N THR A 598 39.79 16.36 11.57
CA THR A 598 41.09 16.83 11.07
C THR A 598 41.90 15.68 10.46
N GLU A 599 41.87 14.51 11.10
CA GLU A 599 42.48 13.29 10.56
C GLU A 599 41.80 12.84 9.26
N MET A 600 40.47 12.90 9.18
CA MET A 600 39.73 12.60 7.95
C MET A 600 40.08 13.58 6.82
N ALA A 601 40.19 14.88 7.14
CA ALA A 601 40.57 15.90 6.16
C ALA A 601 42.02 15.75 5.67
N ALA A 602 42.93 15.26 6.53
CA ALA A 602 44.32 15.00 6.19
C ALA A 602 44.51 13.84 5.20
N LEU A 603 43.51 12.96 5.04
CA LEU A 603 43.53 11.92 4.02
C LEU A 603 43.43 12.48 2.59
N PHE A 604 42.92 13.71 2.43
CA PHE A 604 42.70 14.31 1.13
C PHE A 604 43.83 15.27 0.73
N PRO A 605 44.17 15.38 -0.57
CA PRO A 605 45.17 16.34 -1.02
C PRO A 605 44.70 17.78 -0.71
N LYS A 606 45.66 18.67 -0.42
CA LYS A 606 45.37 20.09 -0.09
C LYS A 606 44.53 20.84 -1.14
N LYS A 607 44.52 20.35 -2.39
CA LYS A 607 43.68 20.84 -3.49
C LYS A 607 43.01 19.64 -4.20
N PRO A 608 41.86 19.15 -3.72
CA PRO A 608 41.14 18.09 -4.39
C PRO A 608 40.58 18.62 -5.73
N LYS A 609 40.71 17.82 -6.79
CA LYS A 609 40.24 18.16 -8.14
C LYS A 609 38.71 18.23 -8.20
N SER A 610 38.03 17.35 -7.46
CA SER A 610 36.57 17.29 -7.35
C SER A 610 36.01 18.45 -6.50
N ASP A 611 35.13 19.25 -7.12
CA ASP A 611 34.44 20.36 -6.45
C ASP A 611 33.49 19.85 -5.36
N MET A 612 32.94 18.65 -5.53
CA MET A 612 32.11 17.98 -4.54
C MET A 612 32.91 17.57 -3.30
N VAL A 613 34.10 16.99 -3.47
CA VAL A 613 35.03 16.68 -2.36
C VAL A 613 35.42 17.97 -1.63
N ARG A 614 35.73 19.04 -2.37
CA ARG A 614 36.12 20.33 -1.78
C ARG A 614 34.99 20.94 -0.94
N THR A 615 33.76 20.88 -1.44
CA THR A 615 32.57 21.40 -0.74
C THR A 615 32.28 20.59 0.52
N SER A 616 32.36 19.26 0.41
CA SER A 616 32.11 18.36 1.54
C SER A 616 33.18 18.49 2.64
N LEU A 617 34.46 18.62 2.28
CA LEU A 617 35.55 18.88 3.24
C LEU A 617 35.41 20.23 3.93
N ARG A 618 35.03 21.29 3.20
CA ARG A 618 34.77 22.61 3.80
C ARG A 618 33.61 22.55 4.79
N LEU A 619 32.52 21.89 4.43
CA LEU A 619 31.36 21.71 5.30
C LEU A 619 31.71 20.91 6.55
N LEU A 620 32.46 19.81 6.41
CA LEU A 620 32.91 18.97 7.52
C LEU A 620 33.77 19.76 8.51
N THR A 621 34.80 20.46 8.03
CA THR A 621 35.71 21.24 8.87
C THR A 621 35.02 22.45 9.50
N SER A 622 34.19 23.18 8.74
CA SER A 622 33.43 24.33 9.26
C SER A 622 32.44 23.90 10.34
N SER A 623 31.73 22.79 10.15
CA SER A 623 30.78 22.26 11.13
C SER A 623 31.48 21.77 12.40
N ALA A 624 32.68 21.19 12.29
CA ALA A 624 33.49 20.82 13.45
C ALA A 624 33.97 22.03 14.27
N TYR A 625 34.39 23.12 13.61
CA TYR A 625 34.72 24.37 14.31
C TYR A 625 33.49 25.01 14.96
N ARG A 626 32.35 25.01 14.26
CA ARG A 626 31.08 25.52 14.81
C ARG A 626 30.66 24.71 16.04
N LEU A 627 30.75 23.39 15.98
CA LEU A 627 30.48 22.50 17.12
C LEU A 627 31.34 22.86 18.34
N GLN A 628 32.64 23.06 18.16
CA GLN A 628 33.53 23.47 19.26
C GLN A 628 33.14 24.84 19.84
N SER A 629 32.74 25.78 18.99
CA SER A 629 32.28 27.09 19.44
C SER A 629 30.98 27.00 20.24
N GLU A 630 30.03 26.17 19.82
CA GLU A 630 28.76 25.98 20.54
C GLU A 630 28.97 25.23 21.86
N CYS A 631 29.83 24.20 21.88
CA CYS A 631 30.19 23.49 23.11
C CYS A 631 30.96 24.37 24.13
N LYS A 632 31.59 25.47 23.71
CA LYS A 632 32.24 26.42 24.64
C LYS A 632 31.25 27.35 25.33
N LYS A 633 30.08 27.60 24.73
CA LYS A 633 29.01 28.44 25.31
C LYS A 633 28.31 27.78 26.50
N THR A 634 28.57 26.49 26.75
CA THR A 634 28.05 25.77 27.92
C THR A 634 28.91 25.95 29.17
N LEU A 635 30.01 26.71 29.12
CA LEU A 635 30.84 27.03 30.29
C LEU A 635 30.22 28.19 31.11
N PRO A 636 30.14 28.06 32.44
CA PRO A 636 29.76 29.16 33.31
C PRO A 636 30.95 30.13 33.45
N GLY A 637 30.98 31.22 32.67
CA GLY A 637 32.10 32.17 32.77
C GLY A 637 32.00 33.52 32.05
N ASP A 638 31.00 33.78 31.22
CA ASP A 638 30.89 35.08 30.51
C ASP A 638 29.75 35.94 31.10
N PRO A 639 29.95 37.24 31.38
CA PRO A 639 28.93 38.12 31.95
C PRO A 639 27.94 38.58 30.87
N GLY A 640 27.26 37.62 30.25
CA GLY A 640 26.20 37.82 29.27
C GLY A 640 24.80 37.47 29.83
N PRO A 641 23.72 37.80 29.09
CA PRO A 641 22.37 37.37 29.43
C PRO A 641 22.29 35.83 29.52
N PRO A 642 21.35 35.25 30.30
CA PRO A 642 21.32 33.82 30.58
C PRO A 642 21.27 33.03 29.27
N THR A 643 22.34 32.30 28.98
CA THR A 643 22.44 31.42 27.81
C THR A 643 21.36 30.35 27.94
N ASP A 644 20.44 30.27 26.98
CA ASP A 644 19.45 29.21 26.91
C ASP A 644 20.16 27.88 26.60
N ILE A 645 20.43 27.11 27.65
CA ILE A 645 21.15 25.83 27.58
C ILE A 645 20.41 24.83 26.67
N GLN A 646 19.08 24.93 26.55
CA GLN A 646 18.30 24.09 25.63
C GLN A 646 18.58 24.47 24.17
N LEU A 647 18.66 25.77 23.88
CA LEU A 647 19.01 26.26 22.54
C LEU A 647 20.44 25.85 22.15
N VAL A 648 21.40 25.98 23.07
CA VAL A 648 22.79 25.54 22.83
C VAL A 648 22.85 24.04 22.60
N THR A 649 22.10 23.24 23.36
CA THR A 649 22.00 21.78 23.16
C THR A 649 21.44 21.44 21.78
N GLN A 650 20.41 22.15 21.32
CA GLN A 650 19.85 21.97 19.98
C GLN A 650 20.87 22.34 18.88
N GLN A 651 21.63 23.42 19.06
CA GLN A 651 22.68 23.84 18.12
C GLN A 651 23.85 22.83 18.06
N VAL A 652 24.24 22.26 19.20
CA VAL A 652 25.25 21.20 19.30
C VAL A 652 24.80 19.94 18.54
N ILE A 653 23.53 19.53 18.73
CA ILE A 653 22.94 18.38 18.03
C ILE A 653 22.90 18.65 16.51
N GLN A 654 22.52 19.85 16.09
CA GLN A 654 22.49 20.21 14.67
C GLN A 654 23.89 20.16 14.03
N CYS A 655 24.91 20.68 14.72
CA CYS A 655 26.28 20.60 14.23
C CYS A 655 26.76 19.14 14.10
N ALA A 656 26.37 18.27 15.04
CA ALA A 656 26.70 16.84 14.96
C ALA A 656 26.05 16.16 13.74
N TYR A 657 24.80 16.50 13.41
CA TYR A 657 24.15 16.00 12.19
C TYR A 657 24.81 16.50 10.91
N ASP A 658 25.19 17.77 10.85
CA ASP A 658 25.86 18.36 9.69
C ASP A 658 27.22 17.67 9.43
N ILE A 659 27.98 17.36 10.49
CA ILE A 659 29.24 16.61 10.41
C ILE A 659 28.99 15.19 9.89
N ALA A 660 28.00 14.47 10.42
CA ALA A 660 27.66 13.12 9.98
C ALA A 660 27.25 13.09 8.49
N LYS A 661 26.45 14.07 8.05
CA LYS A 661 26.02 14.23 6.65
C LYS A 661 27.22 14.45 5.73
N ALA A 662 28.11 15.38 6.09
CA ALA A 662 29.31 15.67 5.31
C ALA A 662 30.26 14.48 5.22
N ALA A 663 30.45 13.72 6.32
CA ALA A 663 31.27 12.52 6.33
C ALA A 663 30.70 11.41 5.43
N LYS A 664 29.37 11.17 5.48
CA LYS A 664 28.69 10.21 4.60
C LYS A 664 28.77 10.61 3.13
N GLN A 665 28.68 11.91 2.83
CA GLN A 665 28.86 12.43 1.48
C GLN A 665 30.28 12.15 0.96
N LEU A 666 31.32 12.33 1.79
CA LEU A 666 32.69 12.00 1.42
C LEU A 666 32.88 10.51 1.11
N VAL A 667 32.30 9.60 1.90
CA VAL A 667 32.31 8.15 1.60
C VAL A 667 31.65 7.84 0.26
N THR A 668 30.51 8.49 0.00
CA THR A 668 29.77 8.28 -1.26
C THR A 668 30.58 8.76 -2.47
N ILE A 669 31.24 9.92 -2.35
CA ILE A 669 32.07 10.48 -3.42
C ILE A 669 33.32 9.63 -3.64
N THR A 670 34.03 9.23 -2.58
CA THR A 670 35.24 8.40 -2.73
C THR A 670 34.93 7.00 -3.24
N THR A 671 33.76 6.43 -2.92
CA THR A 671 33.32 5.15 -3.49
C THR A 671 33.02 5.27 -4.99
N LYS A 672 32.46 6.40 -5.44
CA LYS A 672 32.16 6.67 -6.84
C LYS A 672 33.38 7.06 -7.68
N GLU A 673 34.37 7.73 -7.08
CA GLU A 673 35.58 8.18 -7.79
C GLU A 673 36.70 7.11 -7.82
N ASN A 674 36.61 6.06 -6.97
CA ASN A 674 37.57 4.94 -6.94
C ASN A 674 37.07 3.65 -7.62
N ASN A 675 35.77 3.56 -7.96
CA ASN A 675 35.19 2.51 -8.82
C ASN A 675 35.10 3.03 -10.25
#